data_AF-A0AAF0IN50-F1
#
_entry.id   AF-A0AAF0IN50-F1
#
_cell.length_a   1.000
_cell.length_b   1.000
_cell.length_c   1.000
_cell.angle_alpha   90.00
_cell.angle_beta   90.00
_cell.angle_gamma   90.00
#
_symmetry.space_group_name_H-M   'P 1'
#
loop_
_entity.id
_entity.type
_entity.pdbx_description
1 polymer ?
#
loop_
_entity_poly.entity_id
_entity_poly.type
_entity_poly.pdbx_seq_one_letter_code
_entity_poly.pdbx_strand_id
1 'polypeptide(L)'
;MGEAPRPPQRVWVEPEVCAHPTAYAKDNIEGILELVSTTHPADAASTALCFHVDVPRDARTPTFHAALTHLRSLRLGAPSPLRTYGSVTLRTNDDTPPVTLFFHHDTHTEATRTWGGQRLLDALRLYVDVVASRQDPGLYLVEPDRELRAVHTAPVFSDDALDKRPTPTTPESFSQWAHLTRISVLAQFSHVTRGARQSRDAIWQNPLKPSATQSKAQAGPYMVSAQAAPPEREEFDAARVYLAKWAQSVASEGERNQIAEDVDVESLLGTTPIPSGQDGGTLRSAPALTPEAWASLLNDGADATTLAQHVFHRGIAPEARKEVWPYLLGVLQPVSECASRKAQWDAHCRTYEEFASEWKQVGIELPKDVETSKHRIWIDCLRTDTKHPLFAEKQGADEAFHTMQASGWDRQPHQGSDAERVNHHLYALSDVLLTFCLYAERDEQLAKLHGYVQGMSDLCVVCYVACEGDLACTFWCLVGVMRQMGGNFVHDQTGMRNELLILQRLLAELCPKLYAYLHAIDGLNLFFCFRWVLVCFKREFALPDVLRLWDAIYAASWSTPDDKLDSPQWPLCYHFELFVALAILESHADVIVRHLRTFDEVLQYVHSLAYQMDVHAILRRAEALVFRLRGRTEHPHTQLEASLKELVLR
;
A
#
# COMPACT_ATOMS: atom_id res chain seq x y z
N MET A 1 -23.04 -72.86 1.46
CA MET A 1 -24.13 -72.04 2.06
C MET A 1 -23.66 -70.61 2.00
N GLY A 2 -24.12 -69.83 1.02
CA GLY A 2 -23.84 -68.40 0.98
C GLY A 2 -24.67 -67.71 2.05
N GLU A 3 -24.03 -66.98 2.96
CA GLU A 3 -24.72 -66.09 3.90
C GLU A 3 -25.62 -65.14 3.10
N ALA A 4 -26.89 -65.05 3.50
CA ALA A 4 -27.78 -64.03 2.97
C ALA A 4 -27.19 -62.64 3.30
N PRO A 5 -27.22 -61.67 2.36
CA PRO A 5 -26.70 -60.33 2.63
C PRO A 5 -27.47 -59.73 3.81
N ARG A 6 -26.73 -59.33 4.85
CA ARG A 6 -27.31 -58.62 6.01
C ARG A 6 -27.89 -57.29 5.52
N PRO A 7 -29.03 -56.85 6.07
CA PRO A 7 -29.64 -55.59 5.65
C PRO A 7 -28.70 -54.42 5.95
N PRO A 8 -28.63 -53.41 5.06
CA PRO A 8 -27.76 -52.27 5.24
C PRO A 8 -28.10 -51.51 6.53
N GLN A 9 -27.07 -51.18 7.33
CA GLN A 9 -27.23 -50.50 8.61
C GLN A 9 -27.04 -48.99 8.46
N ARG A 10 -27.96 -48.21 9.03
CA ARG A 10 -27.87 -46.75 9.12
C ARG A 10 -26.85 -46.34 10.18
N VAL A 11 -25.91 -45.49 9.81
CA VAL A 11 -24.76 -45.11 10.65
C VAL A 11 -24.83 -43.64 11.06
N TRP A 12 -25.45 -42.78 10.25
CA TRP A 12 -25.71 -41.37 10.57
C TRP A 12 -26.97 -40.89 9.84
N VAL A 13 -27.72 -39.96 10.45
CA VAL A 13 -28.96 -39.40 9.90
C VAL A 13 -29.04 -37.91 10.25
N GLU A 14 -29.38 -37.08 9.27
CA GLU A 14 -29.76 -35.68 9.44
C GLU A 14 -31.16 -35.46 8.87
N PRO A 15 -32.14 -35.12 9.72
CA PRO A 15 -33.49 -34.80 9.28
C PRO A 15 -33.55 -33.39 8.67
N GLU A 16 -34.60 -33.10 7.90
CA GLU A 16 -34.92 -31.74 7.40
C GLU A 16 -33.91 -31.13 6.41
N VAL A 17 -33.37 -31.94 5.49
CA VAL A 17 -32.47 -31.47 4.42
C VAL A 17 -33.29 -31.23 3.14
N CYS A 18 -33.08 -30.09 2.50
CA CYS A 18 -33.70 -29.78 1.21
C CYS A 18 -32.72 -30.04 0.07
N ALA A 19 -33.20 -30.60 -1.04
CA ALA A 19 -32.43 -30.73 -2.28
C ALA A 19 -33.22 -30.16 -3.46
N HIS A 20 -32.51 -29.56 -4.43
CA HIS A 20 -33.12 -29.18 -5.70
C HIS A 20 -32.95 -30.29 -6.74
N PRO A 21 -34.02 -30.66 -7.47
CA PRO A 21 -33.94 -31.72 -8.49
C PRO A 21 -33.21 -31.30 -9.77
N THR A 22 -33.14 -30.00 -10.08
CA THR A 22 -32.39 -29.47 -11.24
C THR A 22 -31.79 -28.09 -10.93
N ALA A 23 -30.76 -27.68 -11.66
CA ALA A 23 -30.10 -26.37 -11.50
C ALA A 23 -31.00 -25.15 -11.83
N TYR A 24 -32.21 -25.38 -12.38
CA TYR A 24 -33.11 -24.34 -12.88
C TYR A 24 -34.48 -24.28 -12.18
N ALA A 25 -34.77 -25.20 -11.25
CA ALA A 25 -36.04 -25.23 -10.50
C ALA A 25 -35.86 -24.61 -9.10
N LYS A 26 -36.84 -23.80 -8.66
CA LYS A 26 -36.88 -23.16 -7.32
C LYS A 26 -37.59 -23.99 -6.25
N ASP A 27 -38.05 -25.19 -6.60
CA ASP A 27 -38.82 -26.03 -5.67
C ASP A 27 -37.87 -26.78 -4.73
N ASN A 28 -38.03 -26.58 -3.42
CA ASN A 28 -37.32 -27.30 -2.38
C ASN A 28 -37.99 -28.66 -2.19
N ILE A 29 -37.23 -29.75 -2.40
CA ILE A 29 -37.70 -31.09 -2.03
C ILE A 29 -37.10 -31.43 -0.66
N GLU A 30 -37.96 -31.49 0.35
CA GLU A 30 -37.59 -31.89 1.71
C GLU A 30 -37.38 -33.40 1.81
N GLY A 31 -36.35 -33.79 2.56
CA GLY A 31 -36.00 -35.18 2.75
C GLY A 31 -35.00 -35.39 3.89
N ILE A 32 -34.56 -36.64 4.01
CA ILE A 32 -33.65 -37.11 5.06
C ILE A 32 -32.33 -37.51 4.40
N LEU A 33 -31.22 -37.02 4.96
CA LEU A 33 -29.86 -37.40 4.54
C LEU A 33 -29.32 -38.46 5.49
N GLU A 34 -28.86 -39.59 4.98
CA GLU A 34 -28.37 -40.73 5.78
C GLU A 34 -27.04 -41.27 5.24
N LEU A 35 -26.14 -41.72 6.13
CA LEU A 35 -25.01 -42.58 5.78
C LEU A 35 -25.37 -44.03 6.08
N VAL A 36 -25.23 -44.90 5.09
CA VAL A 36 -25.66 -46.30 5.15
C VAL A 36 -24.47 -47.21 4.82
N SER A 37 -24.16 -48.15 5.71
CA SER A 37 -23.11 -49.15 5.51
C SER A 37 -23.68 -50.53 5.20
N THR A 38 -23.01 -51.26 4.31
CA THR A 38 -23.33 -52.64 3.92
C THR A 38 -22.55 -53.70 4.72
N THR A 39 -21.46 -53.33 5.41
CA THR A 39 -20.60 -54.23 6.21
C THR A 39 -20.36 -53.70 7.63
N HIS A 40 -19.95 -54.61 8.53
CA HIS A 40 -19.46 -54.30 9.88
C HIS A 40 -18.09 -54.94 10.13
N PRO A 41 -17.04 -54.19 10.48
CA PRO A 41 -17.00 -52.74 10.72
C PRO A 41 -17.27 -51.92 9.44
N ALA A 42 -17.78 -50.70 9.60
CA ALA A 42 -18.09 -49.80 8.47
C ALA A 42 -16.82 -49.13 7.96
N ASP A 43 -16.65 -49.10 6.66
CA ASP A 43 -15.46 -48.67 5.93
C ASP A 43 -15.86 -47.83 4.71
N ALA A 44 -14.93 -47.03 4.17
CA ALA A 44 -15.22 -46.09 3.08
C ALA A 44 -15.82 -46.77 1.83
N ALA A 45 -15.40 -48.00 1.55
CA ALA A 45 -15.86 -48.80 0.42
C ALA A 45 -17.27 -49.39 0.63
N SER A 46 -17.72 -49.54 1.87
CA SER A 46 -19.00 -50.16 2.22
C SER A 46 -20.09 -49.17 2.61
N THR A 47 -19.73 -47.88 2.74
CA THR A 47 -20.61 -46.78 3.18
C THR A 47 -20.99 -45.86 2.02
N ALA A 48 -22.26 -45.48 1.95
CA ALA A 48 -22.79 -44.55 0.96
C ALA A 48 -23.62 -43.43 1.61
N LEU A 49 -23.59 -42.24 1.00
CA LEU A 49 -24.43 -41.09 1.33
C LEU A 49 -25.72 -41.16 0.51
N CYS A 50 -26.85 -41.24 1.21
CA CYS A 50 -28.17 -41.42 0.65
C CYS A 50 -29.08 -40.25 1.02
N PHE A 51 -29.85 -39.73 0.06
CA PHE A 51 -30.92 -38.78 0.32
C PHE A 51 -32.27 -39.40 -0.04
N HIS A 52 -33.22 -39.31 0.89
CA HIS A 52 -34.57 -39.87 0.76
C HIS A 52 -35.61 -38.75 0.85
N VAL A 53 -36.48 -38.65 -0.17
CA VAL A 53 -37.62 -37.74 -0.15
C VAL A 53 -38.75 -38.35 0.68
N ASP A 54 -39.39 -37.54 1.53
CA ASP A 54 -40.41 -37.99 2.47
C ASP A 54 -41.74 -38.27 1.75
N VAL A 55 -41.88 -39.49 1.18
CA VAL A 55 -43.13 -39.99 0.58
C VAL A 55 -43.62 -41.21 1.38
N PRO A 56 -44.92 -41.28 1.77
CA PRO A 56 -45.41 -42.45 2.47
C PRO A 56 -45.67 -43.61 1.50
N ARG A 57 -45.02 -44.75 1.80
CA ARG A 57 -45.25 -46.16 1.36
C ARG A 57 -44.23 -46.77 0.37
N ASP A 58 -43.45 -47.70 0.92
CA ASP A 58 -43.03 -49.01 0.36
C ASP A 58 -42.22 -49.09 -0.96
N ALA A 59 -41.36 -48.10 -1.24
CA ALA A 59 -40.19 -48.34 -2.07
C ALA A 59 -39.03 -47.44 -1.61
N ARG A 60 -38.15 -47.96 -0.74
CA ARG A 60 -36.94 -47.25 -0.30
C ARG A 60 -35.84 -47.30 -1.36
N THR A 61 -36.06 -46.64 -2.49
CA THR A 61 -34.98 -46.32 -3.43
C THR A 61 -34.47 -44.91 -3.12
N PRO A 62 -33.19 -44.74 -2.78
CA PRO A 62 -32.63 -43.40 -2.53
C PRO A 62 -32.77 -42.54 -3.80
N THR A 63 -33.26 -41.30 -3.63
CA THR A 63 -33.39 -40.34 -4.73
C THR A 63 -32.02 -39.84 -5.18
N PHE A 64 -31.05 -39.82 -4.25
CA PHE A 64 -29.63 -39.64 -4.53
C PHE A 64 -28.84 -40.66 -3.71
N HIS A 65 -27.90 -41.35 -4.37
CA HIS A 65 -27.02 -42.34 -3.77
C HIS A 65 -25.60 -42.11 -4.27
N ALA A 66 -24.72 -41.67 -3.38
CA ALA A 66 -23.30 -41.50 -3.67
C ALA A 66 -22.47 -42.39 -2.75
N ALA A 67 -21.79 -43.39 -3.32
CA ALA A 67 -20.78 -44.14 -2.59
C ALA A 67 -19.67 -43.17 -2.14
N LEU A 68 -19.18 -43.33 -0.91
CA LEU A 68 -18.16 -42.40 -0.38
C LEU A 68 -16.87 -42.43 -1.21
N THR A 69 -16.53 -43.57 -1.82
CA THR A 69 -15.42 -43.72 -2.77
C THR A 69 -15.57 -42.92 -4.06
N HIS A 70 -16.79 -42.51 -4.41
CA HIS A 70 -17.06 -41.69 -5.60
C HIS A 70 -17.15 -40.21 -5.26
N LEU A 71 -17.09 -39.82 -3.99
CA LEU A 71 -17.17 -38.43 -3.56
C LEU A 71 -15.79 -37.77 -3.67
N ARG A 72 -15.68 -36.67 -4.42
CA ARG A 72 -14.39 -36.00 -4.67
C ARG A 72 -14.18 -34.74 -3.84
N SER A 73 -15.23 -33.92 -3.72
CA SER A 73 -15.16 -32.66 -2.99
C SER A 73 -16.52 -32.22 -2.48
N LEU A 74 -16.51 -31.56 -1.31
CA LEU A 74 -17.65 -30.82 -0.77
C LEU A 74 -17.32 -29.33 -0.73
N ARG A 75 -18.28 -28.49 -1.14
CA ARG A 75 -18.21 -27.05 -0.93
C ARG A 75 -19.27 -26.62 0.08
N LEU A 76 -18.83 -26.07 1.21
CA LEU A 76 -19.70 -25.61 2.28
C LEU A 76 -19.88 -24.09 2.18
N GLY A 77 -21.14 -23.65 2.12
CA GLY A 77 -21.54 -22.26 2.32
C GLY A 77 -22.30 -22.16 3.64
N ALA A 78 -21.63 -21.68 4.68
CA ALA A 78 -22.23 -21.54 6.01
C ALA A 78 -23.35 -20.48 6.03
N PRO A 79 -24.39 -20.65 6.86
CA PRO A 79 -25.41 -19.64 7.06
C PRO A 79 -24.77 -18.37 7.64
N SER A 80 -25.22 -17.21 7.17
CA SER A 80 -24.74 -15.88 7.57
C SER A 80 -25.91 -14.94 7.86
N PRO A 81 -25.70 -13.77 8.50
CA PRO A 81 -26.78 -12.81 8.75
C PRO A 81 -27.53 -12.38 7.48
N LEU A 82 -26.88 -12.45 6.31
CA LEU A 82 -27.46 -12.13 4.99
C LEU A 82 -28.11 -13.36 4.31
N ARG A 83 -27.73 -14.58 4.70
CA ARG A 83 -28.25 -15.84 4.14
C ARG A 83 -28.60 -16.79 5.29
N THR A 84 -29.88 -16.85 5.64
CA THR A 84 -30.40 -17.59 6.79
C THR A 84 -30.36 -19.12 6.65
N TYR A 85 -29.85 -19.64 5.53
CA TYR A 85 -29.75 -21.07 5.26
C TYR A 85 -28.34 -21.44 4.83
N GLY A 86 -27.90 -22.64 5.23
CA GLY A 86 -26.62 -23.21 4.82
C GLY A 86 -26.76 -24.00 3.51
N SER A 87 -25.66 -24.15 2.77
CA SER A 87 -25.64 -24.96 1.54
C SER A 87 -24.39 -25.84 1.47
N VAL A 88 -24.56 -27.08 1.02
CA VAL A 88 -23.46 -28.03 0.77
C VAL A 88 -23.57 -28.52 -0.66
N THR A 89 -22.55 -28.25 -1.47
CA THR A 89 -22.48 -28.74 -2.86
C THR A 89 -21.56 -29.96 -2.90
N LEU A 90 -22.08 -31.08 -3.38
CA LEU A 90 -21.38 -32.35 -3.52
C LEU A 90 -20.94 -32.55 -4.97
N ARG A 91 -19.69 -32.96 -5.18
CA ARG A 91 -19.16 -33.33 -6.48
C ARG A 91 -18.60 -34.75 -6.45
N THR A 92 -19.12 -35.59 -7.33
CA THR A 92 -18.69 -36.98 -7.50
C THR A 92 -17.66 -37.12 -8.63
N ASN A 93 -17.03 -38.28 -8.73
CA ASN A 93 -16.06 -38.62 -9.78
C ASN A 93 -16.72 -38.86 -11.14
N ASP A 94 -17.96 -39.35 -11.14
CA ASP A 94 -18.77 -39.47 -12.34
C ASP A 94 -19.13 -38.06 -12.81
N ASP A 95 -19.03 -37.77 -14.11
CA ASP A 95 -19.26 -36.46 -14.77
C ASP A 95 -20.70 -35.92 -14.64
N THR A 96 -21.42 -36.39 -13.63
CA THR A 96 -22.73 -35.95 -13.18
C THR A 96 -22.69 -34.51 -12.64
N PRO A 97 -23.77 -33.73 -12.86
CA PRO A 97 -23.84 -32.36 -12.36
C PRO A 97 -23.77 -32.33 -10.83
N PRO A 98 -23.17 -31.28 -10.23
CA PRO A 98 -23.03 -31.16 -8.79
C PRO A 98 -24.40 -31.07 -8.12
N VAL A 99 -24.57 -31.79 -7.02
CA VAL A 99 -25.82 -31.80 -6.23
C VAL A 99 -25.67 -30.82 -5.07
N THR A 100 -26.61 -29.89 -4.93
CA THR A 100 -26.60 -28.92 -3.84
C THR A 100 -27.70 -29.24 -2.83
N LEU A 101 -27.29 -29.42 -1.58
CA LEU A 101 -28.15 -29.63 -0.42
C LEU A 101 -28.27 -28.32 0.36
N PHE A 102 -29.47 -27.99 0.82
CA PHE A 102 -29.79 -26.78 1.56
C PHE A 102 -30.32 -27.12 2.95
N PHE A 103 -29.84 -26.39 3.95
CA PHE A 103 -30.17 -26.57 5.36
C PHE A 103 -30.89 -25.29 5.83
N HIS A 104 -32.22 -25.29 5.73
CA HIS A 104 -33.06 -24.11 5.97
C HIS A 104 -33.49 -23.92 7.43
N HIS A 105 -33.51 -24.98 8.24
CA HIS A 105 -34.05 -24.96 9.61
C HIS A 105 -33.01 -24.71 10.71
N ASP A 106 -31.71 -24.64 10.37
CA ASP A 106 -30.67 -24.22 11.31
C ASP A 106 -30.65 -22.68 11.43
N THR A 107 -31.61 -22.11 12.17
CA THR A 107 -31.52 -20.71 12.60
C THR A 107 -30.31 -20.55 13.53
N HIS A 108 -29.44 -19.57 13.25
CA HIS A 108 -28.32 -19.17 14.13
C HIS A 108 -28.86 -18.96 15.56
N THR A 109 -28.77 -20.01 16.37
CA THR A 109 -29.06 -19.99 17.80
C THR A 109 -27.74 -20.32 18.46
N GLU A 110 -27.25 -19.40 19.29
CA GLU A 110 -25.91 -19.44 19.91
C GLU A 110 -25.66 -20.68 20.80
N ALA A 111 -26.62 -21.61 20.91
CA ALA A 111 -26.59 -22.80 21.74
C ALA A 111 -26.08 -24.06 21.04
N THR A 112 -26.06 -24.15 19.70
CA THR A 112 -25.50 -25.29 18.96
C THR A 112 -24.37 -24.81 18.04
N ARG A 113 -23.11 -25.05 18.45
CA ARG A 113 -21.90 -24.56 17.75
C ARG A 113 -21.64 -25.13 16.34
N THR A 114 -22.54 -25.96 15.77
CA THR A 114 -22.35 -26.58 14.45
C THR A 114 -23.67 -26.67 13.68
N TRP A 115 -23.73 -26.03 12.51
CA TRP A 115 -24.84 -26.14 11.54
C TRP A 115 -24.74 -27.44 10.74
N GLY A 116 -25.81 -27.87 10.06
CA GLY A 116 -25.97 -29.21 9.47
C GLY A 116 -24.89 -29.60 8.47
N GLY A 117 -24.34 -28.67 7.69
CA GLY A 117 -23.21 -28.95 6.80
C GLY A 117 -21.92 -29.30 7.54
N GLN A 118 -21.70 -28.73 8.73
CA GLN A 118 -20.58 -29.08 9.59
C GLN A 118 -20.78 -30.46 10.26
N ARG A 119 -22.02 -30.78 10.65
CA ARG A 119 -22.37 -32.11 11.20
C ARG A 119 -22.16 -33.23 10.17
N LEU A 120 -22.52 -32.98 8.91
CA LEU A 120 -22.23 -33.88 7.79
C LEU A 120 -20.71 -34.07 7.59
N LEU A 121 -19.94 -32.98 7.62
CA LEU A 121 -18.48 -33.04 7.46
C LEU A 121 -17.81 -33.85 8.58
N ASP A 122 -18.26 -33.66 9.82
CA ASP A 122 -17.72 -34.40 10.98
C ASP A 122 -18.12 -35.88 10.95
N ALA A 123 -19.30 -36.22 10.44
CA ALA A 123 -19.71 -37.60 10.20
C ALA A 123 -18.87 -38.28 9.10
N LEU A 124 -18.55 -37.56 8.02
CA LEU A 124 -17.72 -38.08 6.91
C LEU A 124 -16.27 -38.34 7.32
N ARG A 125 -15.69 -37.49 8.19
CA ARG A 125 -14.32 -37.63 8.72
C ARG A 125 -14.08 -38.92 9.50
N LEU A 126 -15.13 -39.59 9.97
CA LEU A 126 -15.04 -40.89 10.65
C LEU A 126 -14.73 -42.04 9.69
N TYR A 127 -15.03 -41.87 8.39
CA TYR A 127 -14.92 -42.93 7.39
C TYR A 127 -13.91 -42.61 6.29
N VAL A 128 -13.67 -41.33 5.99
CA VAL A 128 -12.87 -40.88 4.84
C VAL A 128 -11.93 -39.74 5.23
N ASP A 129 -10.73 -39.71 4.64
CA ASP A 129 -9.81 -38.58 4.82
C ASP A 129 -10.34 -37.33 4.11
N VAL A 130 -10.63 -36.28 4.87
CA VAL A 130 -11.16 -35.02 4.35
C VAL A 130 -10.21 -33.87 4.67
N VAL A 131 -9.68 -33.25 3.61
CA VAL A 131 -8.69 -32.17 3.69
C VAL A 131 -9.35 -30.83 3.34
N ALA A 132 -9.29 -29.86 4.25
CA ALA A 132 -9.74 -28.50 3.98
C ALA A 132 -8.74 -27.77 3.07
N SER A 133 -9.22 -27.10 2.03
CA SER A 133 -8.36 -26.31 1.16
C SER A 133 -7.93 -25.00 1.82
N ARG A 134 -6.62 -24.72 1.78
CA ARG A 134 -6.06 -23.40 2.12
C ARG A 134 -6.13 -22.40 0.97
N GLN A 135 -6.43 -22.86 -0.25
CA GLN A 135 -6.49 -22.04 -1.46
C GLN A 135 -7.90 -21.51 -1.78
N ASP A 136 -8.95 -22.26 -1.41
CA ASP A 136 -10.36 -21.90 -1.60
C ASP A 136 -11.13 -22.11 -0.28
N PRO A 137 -11.46 -21.02 0.45
CA PRO A 137 -12.20 -21.10 1.70
C PRO A 137 -13.57 -21.77 1.51
N GLY A 138 -13.84 -22.82 2.29
CA GLY A 138 -15.09 -23.59 2.22
C GLY A 138 -15.05 -24.81 1.29
N LEU A 139 -13.93 -25.06 0.59
CA LEU A 139 -13.72 -26.29 -0.18
C LEU A 139 -13.05 -27.38 0.68
N TYR A 140 -13.63 -28.58 0.67
CA TYR A 140 -13.13 -29.77 1.35
C TYR A 140 -12.95 -30.90 0.33
N LEU A 141 -11.74 -31.45 0.26
CA LEU A 141 -11.38 -32.52 -0.66
C LEU A 141 -11.46 -33.86 0.08
N VAL A 142 -12.02 -34.87 -0.59
CA VAL A 142 -12.23 -36.21 -0.04
C VAL A 142 -11.27 -37.16 -0.73
N GLU A 143 -10.46 -37.87 0.06
CA GLU A 143 -9.37 -38.74 -0.42
C GLU A 143 -8.48 -38.09 -1.51
N PRO A 144 -7.92 -36.89 -1.29
CA PRO A 144 -7.10 -36.26 -2.31
C PRO A 144 -5.81 -37.04 -2.57
N ASP A 145 -5.42 -37.15 -3.84
CA ASP A 145 -4.11 -37.67 -4.25
C ASP A 145 -2.97 -36.85 -3.62
N ARG A 146 -1.78 -37.44 -3.51
CA ARG A 146 -0.62 -36.78 -2.88
C ARG A 146 -0.31 -35.41 -3.50
N GLU A 147 -0.45 -35.28 -4.82
CA GLU A 147 -0.23 -34.03 -5.55
C GLU A 147 -1.33 -33.00 -5.26
N LEU A 148 -2.61 -33.42 -5.33
CA LEU A 148 -3.75 -32.54 -5.05
C LEU A 148 -3.72 -32.05 -3.58
N ARG A 149 -3.38 -32.95 -2.64
CA ARG A 149 -3.20 -32.64 -1.23
C ARG A 149 -2.09 -31.61 -1.06
N ALA A 150 -0.94 -31.78 -1.73
CA ALA A 150 0.18 -30.85 -1.64
C ALA A 150 -0.23 -29.45 -2.13
N VAL A 151 -0.94 -29.35 -3.26
CA VAL A 151 -1.40 -28.06 -3.80
C VAL A 151 -2.34 -27.35 -2.82
N HIS A 152 -3.36 -28.04 -2.31
CA HIS A 152 -4.38 -27.42 -1.46
C HIS A 152 -3.98 -27.27 0.02
N THR A 153 -2.86 -27.88 0.47
CA THR A 153 -2.31 -27.73 1.83
C THR A 153 -1.03 -26.90 1.88
N ALA A 154 -0.39 -26.65 0.73
CA ALA A 154 0.79 -25.80 0.63
C ALA A 154 0.51 -24.44 1.28
N PRO A 155 1.43 -23.93 2.12
CA PRO A 155 1.33 -22.58 2.64
C PRO A 155 1.33 -21.61 1.45
N VAL A 156 0.27 -20.80 1.36
CA VAL A 156 0.19 -19.74 0.35
C VAL A 156 1.22 -18.68 0.74
N PHE A 157 2.31 -18.63 -0.01
CA PHE A 157 3.25 -17.51 0.02
C PHE A 157 2.71 -16.43 -0.94
N SER A 158 2.89 -15.16 -0.58
CA SER A 158 2.20 -14.00 -1.16
C SER A 158 2.58 -13.64 -2.60
N ASP A 159 3.25 -14.52 -3.35
CA ASP A 159 3.78 -14.23 -4.70
C ASP A 159 2.87 -14.74 -5.85
N ASP A 160 2.05 -15.76 -5.62
CA ASP A 160 1.17 -16.34 -6.67
C ASP A 160 -0.20 -15.65 -6.81
N ALA A 161 -0.40 -14.49 -6.19
CA ALA A 161 -1.68 -13.78 -6.18
C ALA A 161 -2.02 -13.03 -7.50
N LEU A 162 -1.14 -13.05 -8.49
CA LEU A 162 -1.30 -12.29 -9.74
C LEU A 162 -2.17 -12.97 -10.81
N ASP A 163 -2.52 -14.25 -10.66
CA ASP A 163 -3.20 -15.02 -11.72
C ASP A 163 -4.70 -15.29 -11.51
N LYS A 164 -5.35 -14.67 -10.52
CA LYS A 164 -6.82 -14.81 -10.34
C LYS A 164 -7.55 -13.58 -10.84
N ARG A 165 -8.28 -13.73 -11.96
CA ARG A 165 -9.29 -12.76 -12.42
C ARG A 165 -10.30 -12.51 -11.30
N PRO A 166 -10.61 -11.25 -10.93
CA PRO A 166 -11.56 -10.97 -9.86
C PRO A 166 -12.99 -11.30 -10.30
N THR A 167 -13.66 -12.18 -9.56
CA THR A 167 -15.13 -12.27 -9.58
C THR A 167 -15.73 -11.17 -8.70
N PRO A 168 -16.89 -10.59 -9.05
CA PRO A 168 -17.46 -9.48 -8.32
C PRO A 168 -18.09 -9.98 -7.02
N THR A 169 -17.48 -9.66 -5.88
CA THR A 169 -18.11 -9.72 -4.55
C THR A 169 -17.86 -8.44 -3.78
N THR A 170 -18.91 -8.05 -3.04
CA THR A 170 -19.17 -6.88 -2.19
C THR A 170 -18.05 -6.43 -1.22
N PRO A 171 -18.14 -5.21 -0.63
CA PRO A 171 -16.96 -4.50 -0.10
C PRO A 171 -16.43 -5.16 1.17
N GLU A 172 -15.23 -5.72 1.07
CA GLU A 172 -14.50 -6.29 2.21
C GLU A 172 -13.53 -5.28 2.83
N SER A 173 -13.43 -5.37 4.16
CA SER A 173 -12.75 -4.46 5.06
C SER A 173 -11.26 -4.24 4.73
N PHE A 174 -10.81 -2.98 4.86
CA PHE A 174 -9.41 -2.53 4.84
C PHE A 174 -8.44 -3.49 5.57
N SER A 175 -8.88 -4.08 6.68
CA SER A 175 -8.09 -5.03 7.47
C SER A 175 -7.79 -6.34 6.72
N GLN A 176 -8.69 -6.83 5.87
CA GLN A 176 -8.45 -8.02 5.04
C GLN A 176 -7.56 -7.70 3.84
N TRP A 177 -7.73 -6.56 3.18
CA TRP A 177 -6.79 -6.11 2.14
C TRP A 177 -5.38 -5.97 2.72
N ALA A 178 -5.21 -5.30 3.87
CA ALA A 178 -3.94 -5.14 4.58
C ALA A 178 -3.38 -6.45 5.17
N HIS A 179 -4.22 -7.39 5.62
CA HIS A 179 -3.76 -8.71 6.08
C HIS A 179 -3.33 -9.62 4.92
N LEU A 180 -4.00 -9.53 3.77
CA LEU A 180 -3.62 -10.24 2.54
C LEU A 180 -2.36 -9.63 1.91
N THR A 181 -2.19 -8.31 2.00
CA THR A 181 -0.95 -7.59 1.70
C THR A 181 -0.08 -7.43 2.95
N ARG A 182 0.43 -8.53 3.49
CA ARG A 182 1.57 -8.50 4.42
C ARG A 182 2.78 -7.84 3.72
N ILE A 183 2.83 -6.50 3.83
CA ILE A 183 3.91 -5.54 3.55
C ILE A 183 4.89 -5.98 2.46
N SER A 184 4.39 -5.88 1.22
CA SER A 184 5.16 -5.76 -0.02
C SER A 184 4.45 -4.78 -0.98
N VAL A 185 3.54 -3.94 -0.47
CA VAL A 185 2.72 -3.01 -1.27
C VAL A 185 3.63 -2.07 -2.09
N LEU A 186 4.69 -1.53 -1.49
CA LEU A 186 5.70 -0.72 -2.20
C LEU A 186 6.51 -1.52 -3.23
N ALA A 187 6.75 -2.82 -3.00
CA ALA A 187 7.47 -3.66 -3.96
C ALA A 187 6.57 -4.06 -5.15
N GLN A 188 5.32 -4.44 -4.93
CA GLN A 188 4.30 -4.65 -5.97
C GLN A 188 4.10 -3.38 -6.82
N PHE A 189 4.05 -2.20 -6.19
CA PHE A 189 3.96 -0.92 -6.89
C PHE A 189 5.29 -0.48 -7.57
N SER A 190 6.43 -1.00 -7.14
CA SER A 190 7.75 -0.71 -7.75
C SER A 190 7.95 -1.40 -9.10
N HIS A 191 7.36 -2.59 -9.30
CA HIS A 191 7.48 -3.35 -10.55
C HIS A 191 6.71 -2.67 -11.70
N VAL A 192 5.50 -2.19 -11.43
CA VAL A 192 4.65 -1.49 -12.42
C VAL A 192 5.27 -0.15 -12.85
N THR A 193 5.81 0.61 -11.89
CA THR A 193 6.48 1.88 -12.20
C THR A 193 7.83 1.70 -12.89
N ARG A 194 8.58 0.61 -12.63
CA ARG A 194 9.80 0.28 -13.39
C ARG A 194 9.50 -0.11 -14.84
N GLY A 195 8.42 -0.86 -15.10
CA GLY A 195 8.00 -1.25 -16.44
C GLY A 195 7.62 -0.05 -17.33
N ALA A 196 6.91 0.94 -16.77
CA ALA A 196 6.60 2.19 -17.45
C ALA A 196 7.87 3.02 -17.76
N ARG A 197 8.83 3.07 -16.82
CA ARG A 197 10.12 3.78 -17.00
C ARG A 197 11.02 3.15 -18.07
N GLN A 198 11.17 1.82 -18.07
CA GLN A 198 12.00 1.11 -19.07
C GLN A 198 11.44 1.28 -20.49
N SER A 199 10.12 1.30 -20.62
CA SER A 199 9.44 1.54 -21.90
C SER A 199 9.72 2.94 -22.43
N ARG A 200 9.78 3.95 -21.56
CA ARG A 200 10.12 5.34 -21.92
C ARG A 200 11.59 5.49 -22.35
N ASP A 201 12.54 5.00 -21.54
CA ASP A 201 13.97 5.17 -21.82
C ASP A 201 14.39 4.43 -23.12
N ALA A 202 13.72 3.32 -23.46
CA ALA A 202 13.90 2.62 -24.74
C ALA A 202 13.37 3.40 -25.97
N ILE A 203 12.32 4.20 -25.79
CA ILE A 203 11.74 5.05 -26.87
C ILE A 203 12.61 6.30 -27.09
N TRP A 204 13.20 6.86 -26.04
CA TRP A 204 14.06 8.06 -26.15
C TRP A 204 15.44 7.78 -26.74
N GLN A 205 16.00 6.58 -26.54
CA GLN A 205 17.32 6.25 -27.06
C GLN A 205 17.37 5.99 -28.57
N ASN A 206 16.22 5.85 -29.26
CA ASN A 206 16.20 5.63 -30.69
C ASN A 206 14.96 6.25 -31.36
N PRO A 207 14.97 7.57 -31.66
CA PRO A 207 13.79 8.26 -32.17
C PRO A 207 13.37 7.84 -33.59
N LEU A 208 14.21 7.11 -34.34
CA LEU A 208 13.98 6.84 -35.76
C LEU A 208 14.60 5.49 -36.19
N LYS A 209 13.81 4.40 -36.12
CA LYS A 209 13.74 3.29 -37.10
C LYS A 209 12.89 2.13 -36.56
N PRO A 210 11.94 1.57 -37.33
CA PRO A 210 11.40 0.26 -37.04
C PRO A 210 12.44 -0.77 -37.50
N SER A 211 13.23 -1.32 -36.58
CA SER A 211 14.13 -2.44 -36.90
C SER A 211 14.08 -3.48 -35.80
N ALA A 212 13.55 -4.64 -36.18
CA ALA A 212 13.71 -5.88 -35.46
C ALA A 212 15.20 -6.25 -35.43
N THR A 213 15.87 -5.97 -34.31
CA THR A 213 17.19 -6.54 -33.99
C THR A 213 17.30 -6.68 -32.47
N GLN A 214 17.33 -7.93 -32.03
CA GLN A 214 17.47 -8.34 -30.63
C GLN A 214 18.76 -7.76 -30.03
N SER A 215 18.62 -6.89 -29.02
CA SER A 215 19.71 -6.58 -28.09
C SER A 215 19.64 -7.55 -26.91
N LYS A 216 20.67 -8.40 -26.81
CA LYS A 216 20.91 -9.26 -25.65
C LYS A 216 21.44 -8.41 -24.50
N ALA A 217 20.57 -8.01 -23.58
CA ALA A 217 20.96 -7.61 -22.24
C ALA A 217 20.58 -8.75 -21.28
N GLN A 218 21.58 -9.30 -20.60
CA GLN A 218 21.48 -10.41 -19.65
C GLN A 218 20.45 -10.10 -18.55
N ALA A 219 19.33 -10.82 -18.57
CA ALA A 219 18.44 -10.96 -17.45
C ALA A 219 19.00 -12.01 -16.47
N GLY A 220 18.92 -11.71 -15.17
CA GLY A 220 19.21 -12.67 -14.10
C GLY A 220 18.27 -13.88 -14.11
N PRO A 221 18.53 -14.88 -13.24
CA PRO A 221 18.35 -16.29 -13.56
C PRO A 221 16.90 -16.78 -13.37
N TYR A 222 16.00 -16.44 -14.29
CA TYR A 222 14.74 -17.18 -14.53
C TYR A 222 14.36 -17.19 -16.03
N MET A 223 15.36 -17.21 -16.92
CA MET A 223 15.16 -17.39 -18.36
C MET A 223 15.89 -18.63 -18.88
N VAL A 224 15.49 -19.81 -18.41
CA VAL A 224 15.63 -21.10 -19.11
C VAL A 224 14.43 -21.93 -18.63
N SER A 225 13.31 -22.01 -19.35
CA SER A 225 13.17 -22.86 -20.52
C SER A 225 12.00 -22.38 -21.40
N ALA A 226 12.31 -21.86 -22.58
CA ALA A 226 11.31 -21.67 -23.63
C ALA A 226 11.82 -22.33 -24.91
N GLN A 227 11.74 -23.65 -24.95
CA GLN A 227 11.64 -24.39 -26.21
C GLN A 227 10.39 -25.26 -26.13
N ALA A 228 9.48 -25.02 -27.08
CA ALA A 228 8.21 -25.69 -27.36
C ALA A 228 6.95 -25.22 -26.60
N ALA A 229 6.18 -24.30 -27.20
CA ALA A 229 4.69 -24.25 -27.21
C ALA A 229 4.16 -23.11 -28.13
N PRO A 230 2.91 -23.17 -28.66
CA PRO A 230 2.52 -22.59 -29.95
C PRO A 230 1.67 -21.27 -29.83
N PRO A 231 0.81 -20.87 -30.80
CA PRO A 231 0.76 -19.49 -31.32
C PRO A 231 -0.28 -18.61 -30.58
N GLU A 232 0.12 -17.90 -29.52
CA GLU A 232 -0.68 -16.83 -28.89
C GLU A 232 0.03 -15.47 -29.05
N ARG A 233 0.24 -15.02 -30.29
CA ARG A 233 0.92 -13.75 -30.58
C ARG A 233 -0.02 -12.53 -30.62
N GLU A 234 -1.34 -12.72 -30.72
CA GLU A 234 -2.28 -11.60 -30.92
C GLU A 234 -2.66 -10.86 -29.62
N GLU A 235 -2.76 -11.55 -28.48
CA GLU A 235 -3.16 -10.91 -27.20
C GLU A 235 -2.08 -9.97 -26.66
N PHE A 236 -0.80 -10.32 -26.85
CA PHE A 236 0.32 -9.48 -26.45
C PHE A 236 0.47 -8.23 -27.33
N ASP A 237 0.06 -8.30 -28.61
CA ASP A 237 0.05 -7.13 -29.49
C ASP A 237 -1.10 -6.18 -29.16
N ALA A 238 -2.28 -6.69 -28.78
CA ALA A 238 -3.39 -5.87 -28.31
C ALA A 238 -3.05 -5.10 -27.02
N ALA A 239 -2.44 -5.78 -26.04
CA ALA A 239 -1.97 -5.15 -24.80
C ALA A 239 -0.86 -4.12 -25.06
N ARG A 240 0.06 -4.39 -25.99
CA ARG A 240 1.15 -3.48 -26.35
C ARG A 240 0.66 -2.25 -27.13
N VAL A 241 -0.31 -2.42 -28.03
CA VAL A 241 -0.99 -1.31 -28.74
C VAL A 241 -1.86 -0.49 -27.79
N TYR A 242 -2.54 -1.13 -26.83
CA TYR A 242 -3.28 -0.44 -25.77
C TYR A 242 -2.34 0.41 -24.91
N LEU A 243 -1.24 -0.17 -24.42
CA LEU A 243 -0.22 0.55 -23.65
C LEU A 243 0.45 1.67 -24.45
N ALA A 244 0.67 1.50 -25.75
CA ALA A 244 1.23 2.53 -26.62
C ALA A 244 0.24 3.70 -26.86
N LYS A 245 -1.03 3.40 -27.15
CA LYS A 245 -2.09 4.42 -27.27
C LYS A 245 -2.35 5.14 -25.95
N TRP A 246 -2.30 4.40 -24.85
CA TRP A 246 -2.43 4.94 -23.50
C TRP A 246 -1.25 5.84 -23.14
N ALA A 247 0.00 5.41 -23.37
CA ALA A 247 1.18 6.24 -23.13
C ALA A 247 1.21 7.52 -23.99
N GLN A 248 0.76 7.41 -25.26
CA GLN A 248 0.61 8.57 -26.14
C GLN A 248 -0.49 9.52 -25.67
N SER A 249 -1.63 8.99 -25.22
CA SER A 249 -2.71 9.78 -24.63
C SER A 249 -2.25 10.51 -23.38
N VAL A 250 -1.57 9.80 -22.46
CA VAL A 250 -1.06 10.32 -21.19
C VAL A 250 0.00 11.41 -21.42
N ALA A 251 0.94 11.23 -22.36
CA ALA A 251 1.94 12.24 -22.69
C ALA A 251 1.34 13.49 -23.34
N SER A 252 0.42 13.31 -24.30
CA SER A 252 -0.27 14.44 -24.96
C SER A 252 -1.18 15.21 -24.00
N GLU A 253 -1.72 14.53 -22.99
CA GLU A 253 -2.59 15.13 -21.99
C GLU A 253 -1.79 15.81 -20.87
N GLY A 254 -0.60 15.31 -20.53
CA GLY A 254 0.32 16.01 -19.63
C GLY A 254 0.72 17.39 -20.15
N GLU A 255 1.00 17.51 -21.46
CA GLU A 255 1.27 18.81 -22.10
C GLU A 255 0.04 19.73 -22.12
N ARG A 256 -1.16 19.18 -22.32
CA ARG A 256 -2.42 19.96 -22.28
C ARG A 256 -2.80 20.39 -20.87
N ASN A 257 -2.59 19.52 -19.87
CA ASN A 257 -2.82 19.84 -18.47
C ASN A 257 -1.88 20.95 -18.00
N GLN A 258 -0.60 20.96 -18.39
CA GLN A 258 0.31 22.07 -18.07
C GLN A 258 -0.23 23.43 -18.57
N ILE A 259 -0.74 23.48 -19.80
CA ILE A 259 -1.28 24.72 -20.40
C ILE A 259 -2.63 25.10 -19.76
N ALA A 260 -3.48 24.12 -19.46
CA ALA A 260 -4.77 24.35 -18.81
C ALA A 260 -4.62 24.75 -17.33
N GLU A 261 -3.61 24.21 -16.63
CA GLU A 261 -3.33 24.48 -15.23
C GLU A 261 -2.95 25.94 -14.97
N ASP A 262 -2.14 26.55 -15.84
CA ASP A 262 -1.80 27.96 -15.70
C ASP A 262 -3.02 28.90 -15.89
N VAL A 263 -3.99 28.50 -16.70
CA VAL A 263 -5.24 29.26 -16.93
C VAL A 263 -6.29 28.99 -15.85
N ASP A 264 -6.36 27.76 -15.34
CA ASP A 264 -7.34 27.32 -14.34
C ASP A 264 -7.02 27.84 -12.93
N VAL A 265 -5.74 28.05 -12.57
CA VAL A 265 -5.37 28.63 -11.25
C VAL A 265 -5.90 30.07 -11.10
N GLU A 266 -5.86 30.91 -12.13
CA GLU A 266 -6.48 32.25 -12.10
C GLU A 266 -8.01 32.17 -11.95
N SER A 267 -8.63 31.16 -12.57
CA SER A 267 -10.08 30.90 -12.46
C SER A 267 -10.48 30.36 -11.08
N LEU A 268 -9.67 29.47 -10.48
CA LEU A 268 -9.88 28.86 -9.17
C LEU A 268 -9.83 29.86 -8.01
N LEU A 269 -9.05 30.94 -8.16
CA LEU A 269 -8.92 31.98 -7.15
C LEU A 269 -10.11 32.95 -7.11
N GLY A 270 -10.99 32.98 -8.12
CA GLY A 270 -12.18 33.82 -8.15
C GLY A 270 -11.94 35.27 -7.70
N THR A 271 -12.86 35.86 -6.93
CA THR A 271 -12.71 37.18 -6.30
C THR A 271 -11.99 37.13 -4.94
N THR A 272 -11.44 35.98 -4.54
CA THR A 272 -10.66 35.88 -3.30
C THR A 272 -9.20 36.21 -3.63
N PRO A 273 -8.73 37.44 -3.34
CA PRO A 273 -7.31 37.72 -3.50
C PRO A 273 -6.54 36.78 -2.57
N ILE A 274 -5.57 36.02 -3.11
CA ILE A 274 -4.47 35.53 -2.28
C ILE A 274 -3.95 36.79 -1.58
N PRO A 275 -3.84 36.80 -0.23
CA PRO A 275 -3.26 37.93 0.48
C PRO A 275 -1.82 38.08 0.00
N SER A 276 -1.67 38.88 -1.05
CA SER A 276 -0.43 39.48 -1.44
C SER A 276 -0.26 40.58 -0.41
N GLY A 277 0.38 40.22 0.72
CA GLY A 277 1.19 41.22 1.40
C GLY A 277 2.01 41.95 0.34
N GLN A 278 2.32 43.23 0.55
CA GLN A 278 2.96 44.08 -0.47
C GLN A 278 4.25 43.45 -1.08
N ASP A 279 4.79 42.40 -0.46
CA ASP A 279 5.94 41.61 -0.88
C ASP A 279 5.65 40.23 -1.54
N GLY A 280 4.41 39.73 -1.54
CA GLY A 280 4.08 38.35 -1.96
C GLY A 280 4.28 38.07 -3.46
N GLY A 281 4.06 39.06 -4.32
CA GLY A 281 4.38 38.95 -5.75
C GLY A 281 5.90 39.00 -6.01
N THR A 282 6.61 39.82 -5.24
CA THR A 282 8.07 39.98 -5.30
C THR A 282 8.78 38.72 -4.81
N LEU A 283 8.30 38.11 -3.72
CA LEU A 283 8.83 36.89 -3.12
C LEU A 283 8.73 35.67 -4.06
N ARG A 284 7.62 35.51 -4.80
CA ARG A 284 7.47 34.41 -5.77
C ARG A 284 8.43 34.51 -6.96
N SER A 285 8.83 35.72 -7.32
CA SER A 285 9.80 35.97 -8.40
C SER A 285 11.25 35.94 -7.93
N ALA A 286 11.49 35.90 -6.62
CA ALA A 286 12.83 35.93 -6.04
C ALA A 286 13.53 34.58 -6.20
N PRO A 287 14.87 34.56 -6.34
CA PRO A 287 15.63 33.32 -6.45
C PRO A 287 15.53 32.48 -5.16
N ALA A 288 15.80 31.18 -5.28
CA ALA A 288 15.85 30.26 -4.15
C ALA A 288 16.75 30.78 -3.02
N LEU A 289 16.42 30.39 -1.78
CA LEU A 289 17.11 30.89 -0.60
C LEU A 289 18.53 30.31 -0.51
N THR A 290 19.54 31.19 -0.53
CA THR A 290 20.96 30.81 -0.37
C THR A 290 21.35 30.75 1.11
N PRO A 291 22.47 30.10 1.46
CA PRO A 291 22.94 30.04 2.85
C PRO A 291 23.16 31.43 3.46
N GLU A 292 23.69 32.38 2.68
CA GLU A 292 23.94 33.75 3.13
C GLU A 292 22.64 34.51 3.40
N ALA A 293 21.65 34.33 2.51
CA ALA A 293 20.33 34.95 2.67
C ALA A 293 19.61 34.40 3.91
N TRP A 294 19.70 33.09 4.15
CA TRP A 294 19.15 32.46 5.36
C TRP A 294 19.85 32.98 6.63
N ALA A 295 21.17 33.03 6.63
CA ALA A 295 21.94 33.54 7.77
C ALA A 295 21.63 35.01 8.06
N SER A 296 21.44 35.85 7.04
CA SER A 296 21.00 37.24 7.21
C SER A 296 19.66 37.29 7.93
N LEU A 297 18.63 36.58 7.43
CA LEU A 297 17.30 36.58 8.04
C LEU A 297 17.31 36.14 9.50
N LEU A 298 18.12 35.12 9.85
CA LEU A 298 18.28 34.68 11.24
C LEU A 298 18.98 35.71 12.12
N ASN A 299 19.99 36.40 11.60
CA ASN A 299 20.74 37.41 12.35
C ASN A 299 19.94 38.71 12.50
N ASP A 300 19.08 39.02 11.52
CA ASP A 300 18.15 40.14 11.54
C ASP A 300 16.97 39.89 12.50
N GLY A 301 16.86 38.66 13.05
CA GLY A 301 15.82 38.28 13.99
C GLY A 301 14.44 38.14 13.35
N ALA A 302 14.40 37.69 12.09
CA ALA A 302 13.13 37.40 11.40
C ALA A 302 12.30 36.38 12.20
N ASP A 303 11.00 36.62 12.28
CA ASP A 303 10.05 35.71 12.91
C ASP A 303 9.89 34.41 12.09
N ALA A 304 9.38 33.36 12.73
CA ALA A 304 9.22 32.07 12.07
C ALA A 304 8.23 32.16 10.90
N THR A 305 7.21 33.00 11.03
CA THR A 305 6.27 33.32 9.94
C THR A 305 6.98 33.86 8.69
N THR A 306 7.83 34.88 8.80
CA THR A 306 8.56 35.43 7.64
C THR A 306 9.49 34.39 7.04
N LEU A 307 10.24 33.67 7.88
CA LEU A 307 11.15 32.62 7.43
C LEU A 307 10.39 31.52 6.66
N ALA A 308 9.21 31.10 7.16
CA ALA A 308 8.36 30.10 6.51
C ALA A 308 7.84 30.56 5.15
N GLN A 309 7.35 31.81 5.05
CA GLN A 309 6.88 32.38 3.79
C GLN A 309 8.00 32.48 2.74
N HIS A 310 9.20 32.87 3.17
CA HIS A 310 10.38 32.89 2.31
C HIS A 310 10.69 31.50 1.75
N VAL A 311 10.73 30.47 2.59
CA VAL A 311 10.96 29.08 2.16
C VAL A 311 9.84 28.60 1.24
N PHE A 312 8.58 28.81 1.62
CA PHE A 312 7.44 28.30 0.89
C PHE A 312 7.37 28.84 -0.54
N HIS A 313 7.55 30.16 -0.73
CA HIS A 313 7.46 30.78 -2.05
C HIS A 313 8.73 30.61 -2.87
N ARG A 314 9.91 30.86 -2.30
CA ARG A 314 11.18 30.88 -3.05
C ARG A 314 11.79 29.49 -3.23
N GLY A 315 11.48 28.55 -2.34
CA GLY A 315 12.22 27.30 -2.21
C GLY A 315 13.64 27.50 -1.65
N ILE A 316 14.36 26.41 -1.46
CA ILE A 316 15.70 26.41 -0.85
C ILE A 316 16.74 26.00 -1.90
N ALA A 317 17.88 26.70 -1.94
CA ALA A 317 19.01 26.29 -2.76
C ALA A 317 19.60 24.96 -2.25
N PRO A 318 20.10 24.06 -3.11
CA PRO A 318 20.65 22.77 -2.68
C PRO A 318 21.60 22.83 -1.49
N GLU A 319 22.50 23.80 -1.50
CA GLU A 319 23.58 23.98 -0.52
C GLU A 319 23.06 24.49 0.83
N ALA A 320 21.90 25.14 0.85
CA ALA A 320 21.29 25.71 2.04
C ALA A 320 20.41 24.70 2.81
N ARG A 321 19.98 23.59 2.18
CA ARG A 321 19.01 22.66 2.81
C ARG A 321 19.52 22.06 4.11
N LYS A 322 20.80 21.68 4.17
CA LYS A 322 21.42 21.14 5.39
C LYS A 322 21.36 22.10 6.58
N GLU A 323 21.32 23.40 6.32
CA GLU A 323 21.23 24.43 7.36
C GLU A 323 19.78 24.79 7.68
N VAL A 324 18.88 24.78 6.69
CA VAL A 324 17.49 25.23 6.85
C VAL A 324 16.57 24.13 7.39
N TRP A 325 16.68 22.89 6.89
CA TRP A 325 15.77 21.79 7.25
C TRP A 325 15.74 21.47 8.75
N PRO A 326 16.86 21.48 9.50
CA PRO A 326 16.81 21.28 10.94
C PRO A 326 15.88 22.27 11.68
N TYR A 327 15.74 23.51 11.19
CA TYR A 327 14.79 24.47 11.77
C TYR A 327 13.35 24.16 11.40
N LEU A 328 13.08 23.90 10.11
CA LEU A 328 11.73 23.59 9.61
C LEU A 328 11.15 22.32 10.26
N LEU A 329 12.00 21.32 10.50
CA LEU A 329 11.63 20.05 11.11
C LEU A 329 11.60 20.10 12.65
N GLY A 330 11.82 21.29 13.25
CA GLY A 330 11.76 21.49 14.69
C GLY A 330 12.90 20.84 15.49
N VAL A 331 14.00 20.48 14.82
CA VAL A 331 15.22 19.97 15.49
C VAL A 331 15.93 21.13 16.19
N LEU A 332 16.07 22.26 15.50
CA LEU A 332 16.70 23.47 16.03
C LEU A 332 15.67 24.55 16.29
N GLN A 333 15.85 25.29 17.38
CA GLN A 333 15.04 26.47 17.66
C GLN A 333 15.67 27.72 17.02
N PRO A 334 14.89 28.59 16.35
CA PRO A 334 15.39 29.80 15.73
C PRO A 334 15.72 30.85 16.80
N VAL A 335 16.92 30.76 17.39
CA VAL A 335 17.43 31.71 18.38
C VAL A 335 18.33 32.73 17.70
N SER A 336 18.23 34.02 18.05
CA SER A 336 19.02 35.09 17.42
C SER A 336 20.54 34.96 17.62
N GLU A 337 20.97 34.39 18.75
CA GLU A 337 22.39 34.22 19.09
C GLU A 337 23.03 33.02 18.37
N CYS A 338 24.03 33.29 17.53
CA CYS A 338 24.75 32.28 16.76
C CYS A 338 25.46 31.23 17.64
N ALA A 339 26.05 31.64 18.77
CA ALA A 339 26.72 30.72 19.69
C ALA A 339 25.76 29.68 20.28
N SER A 340 24.55 30.12 20.63
CA SER A 340 23.48 29.27 21.15
C SER A 340 22.97 28.28 20.09
N ARG A 341 22.86 28.70 18.82
CA ARG A 341 22.50 27.80 17.70
C ARG A 341 23.55 26.71 17.49
N LYS A 342 24.83 27.08 17.54
CA LYS A 342 25.94 26.12 17.42
C LYS A 342 25.96 25.12 18.58
N ALA A 343 25.77 25.58 19.82
CA ALA A 343 25.73 24.71 20.98
C ALA A 343 24.58 23.69 20.93
N GLN A 344 23.40 24.08 20.42
CA GLN A 344 22.29 23.16 20.17
C GLN A 344 22.71 22.09 19.15
N TRP A 345 23.31 22.49 18.03
CA TRP A 345 23.77 21.56 17.00
C TRP A 345 24.83 20.58 17.52
N ASP A 346 25.81 21.08 18.27
CA ASP A 346 26.87 20.26 18.87
C ASP A 346 26.31 19.27 19.91
N ALA A 347 25.21 19.60 20.59
CA ALA A 347 24.50 18.67 21.47
C ALA A 347 23.81 17.55 20.66
N HIS A 348 23.11 17.89 19.60
CA HIS A 348 22.47 16.93 18.70
C HIS A 348 23.47 15.98 18.04
N CYS A 349 24.63 16.49 17.60
CA CYS A 349 25.71 15.66 17.04
C CYS A 349 26.22 14.63 18.05
N ARG A 350 26.47 15.06 19.31
CA ARG A 350 26.88 14.15 20.39
C ARG A 350 25.87 13.05 20.65
N THR A 351 24.58 13.40 20.74
CA THR A 351 23.53 12.39 20.93
C THR A 351 23.47 11.40 19.78
N TYR A 352 23.61 11.84 18.53
CA TYR A 352 23.69 10.92 17.39
C TYR A 352 24.88 9.96 17.53
N GLU A 353 26.07 10.47 17.85
CA GLU A 353 27.27 9.67 18.05
C GLU A 353 27.11 8.65 19.18
N GLU A 354 26.47 9.03 20.28
CA GLU A 354 26.15 8.12 21.40
C GLU A 354 25.31 6.94 20.93
N PHE A 355 24.17 7.18 20.27
CA PHE A 355 23.30 6.14 19.75
C PHE A 355 23.97 5.29 18.66
N ALA A 356 24.73 5.93 17.75
CA ALA A 356 25.43 5.23 16.69
C ALA A 356 26.56 4.35 17.24
N SER A 357 27.24 4.79 18.30
CA SER A 357 28.28 4.02 18.96
C SER A 357 27.69 2.81 19.69
N GLU A 358 26.51 2.94 20.29
CA GLU A 358 25.86 1.91 21.10
C GLU A 358 25.69 0.60 20.33
N TRP A 359 25.01 0.63 19.18
CA TRP A 359 24.79 -0.60 18.41
C TRP A 359 26.06 -1.12 17.71
N LYS A 360 27.12 -0.32 17.62
CA LYS A 360 28.44 -0.70 17.07
C LYS A 360 29.33 -1.40 18.11
N GLN A 361 28.98 -1.40 19.39
CA GLN A 361 29.78 -2.06 20.42
C GLN A 361 29.64 -3.59 20.32
N VAL A 362 30.76 -4.29 20.48
CA VAL A 362 30.81 -5.76 20.40
C VAL A 362 30.08 -6.37 21.60
N GLY A 363 29.12 -7.25 21.34
CA GLY A 363 28.43 -8.03 22.38
C GLY A 363 27.19 -7.37 22.99
N ILE A 364 26.70 -6.25 22.44
CA ILE A 364 25.43 -5.65 22.85
C ILE A 364 24.25 -6.40 22.22
N GLU A 365 23.30 -6.80 23.07
CA GLU A 365 22.01 -7.32 22.63
C GLU A 365 21.07 -6.15 22.30
N LEU A 366 20.74 -6.00 21.01
CA LEU A 366 19.76 -5.03 20.56
C LEU A 366 18.33 -5.52 20.86
N PRO A 367 17.36 -4.59 20.99
CA PRO A 367 15.95 -4.97 21.06
C PRO A 367 15.57 -5.86 19.87
N LYS A 368 14.74 -6.88 20.13
CA LYS A 368 14.37 -7.91 19.15
C LYS A 368 13.82 -7.30 17.85
N ASP A 369 12.98 -6.29 17.95
CA ASP A 369 12.36 -5.63 16.80
C ASP A 369 13.41 -4.85 15.97
N VAL A 370 14.42 -4.25 16.63
CA VAL A 370 15.55 -3.58 15.96
C VAL A 370 16.47 -4.59 15.29
N GLU A 371 16.76 -5.73 15.93
CA GLU A 371 17.61 -6.77 15.35
C GLU A 371 16.98 -7.37 14.08
N THR A 372 15.68 -7.69 14.13
CA THR A 372 14.95 -8.20 12.96
C THR A 372 14.82 -7.17 11.83
N SER A 373 14.99 -5.89 12.14
CA SER A 373 14.93 -4.80 11.17
C SER A 373 16.18 -4.70 10.29
N LYS A 374 17.35 -5.14 10.77
CA LYS A 374 18.63 -5.06 10.05
C LYS A 374 18.54 -5.58 8.61
N HIS A 375 18.06 -6.82 8.44
CA HIS A 375 17.96 -7.43 7.11
C HIS A 375 17.07 -6.62 6.16
N ARG A 376 15.92 -6.14 6.64
CA ARG A 376 14.96 -5.36 5.85
C ARG A 376 15.49 -3.99 5.47
N ILE A 377 16.13 -3.30 6.41
CA ILE A 377 16.81 -2.02 6.15
C ILE A 377 17.80 -2.19 5.01
N TRP A 378 18.66 -3.21 5.09
CA TRP A 378 19.72 -3.41 4.11
C TRP A 378 19.18 -3.70 2.71
N ILE A 379 18.19 -4.59 2.61
CA ILE A 379 17.55 -4.91 1.33
C ILE A 379 16.91 -3.69 0.68
N ASP A 380 16.28 -2.81 1.46
CA ASP A 380 15.67 -1.60 0.93
C ASP A 380 16.71 -0.53 0.56
N CYS A 381 17.78 -0.36 1.35
CA CYS A 381 18.90 0.52 0.98
C CYS A 381 19.49 0.13 -0.38
N LEU A 382 19.64 -1.17 -0.65
CA LEU A 382 20.15 -1.66 -1.92
C LEU A 382 19.21 -1.42 -3.12
N ARG A 383 17.91 -1.16 -2.87
CA ARG A 383 16.92 -0.81 -3.89
C ARG A 383 16.84 0.70 -4.17
N THR A 384 17.63 1.50 -3.47
CA THR A 384 17.70 2.96 -3.63
C THR A 384 18.11 3.34 -5.06
N ASP A 385 17.60 4.47 -5.55
CA ASP A 385 17.89 4.97 -6.89
C ASP A 385 19.37 5.33 -7.04
N THR A 386 20.08 4.57 -7.87
CA THR A 386 21.52 4.73 -8.12
C THR A 386 21.86 5.87 -9.09
N LYS A 387 20.85 6.59 -9.62
CA LYS A 387 21.07 7.68 -10.59
C LYS A 387 21.61 8.98 -9.97
N HIS A 388 21.42 9.19 -8.66
CA HIS A 388 21.92 10.41 -8.00
C HIS A 388 23.46 10.37 -7.88
N PRO A 389 24.19 11.50 -8.03
CA PRO A 389 25.66 11.51 -7.97
C PRO A 389 26.25 10.81 -6.74
N LEU A 390 25.68 11.04 -5.55
CA LEU A 390 26.08 10.35 -4.32
C LEU A 390 26.01 8.81 -4.46
N PHE A 391 24.98 8.27 -5.11
CA PHE A 391 24.82 6.83 -5.27
C PHE A 391 25.50 6.27 -6.54
N ALA A 392 25.90 7.14 -7.46
CA ALA A 392 26.58 6.79 -8.72
C ALA A 392 28.10 6.62 -8.52
N GLU A 393 28.72 7.43 -7.66
CA GLU A 393 30.16 7.40 -7.44
C GLU A 393 30.59 6.27 -6.47
N LYS A 394 31.55 5.45 -6.89
CA LYS A 394 32.10 4.35 -6.07
C LYS A 394 33.39 4.71 -5.33
N GLN A 395 33.61 6.00 -5.06
CA GLN A 395 34.79 6.47 -4.32
C GLN A 395 34.63 6.10 -2.82
N GLY A 396 35.73 5.83 -2.12
CA GLY A 396 35.71 5.55 -0.67
C GLY A 396 35.16 4.19 -0.23
N ALA A 397 34.82 3.30 -1.17
CA ALA A 397 34.16 2.02 -0.85
C ALA A 397 34.99 1.09 0.05
N ASP A 398 36.32 1.11 -0.05
CA ASP A 398 37.19 0.19 0.70
C ASP A 398 37.25 0.57 2.19
N GLU A 399 37.39 1.86 2.50
CA GLU A 399 37.36 2.36 3.89
C GLU A 399 36.00 2.12 4.53
N ALA A 400 34.92 2.42 3.82
CA ALA A 400 33.57 2.20 4.31
C ALA A 400 33.25 0.71 4.52
N PHE A 401 33.81 -0.16 3.68
CA PHE A 401 33.69 -1.61 3.86
C PHE A 401 34.41 -2.07 5.14
N HIS A 402 35.60 -1.54 5.43
CA HIS A 402 36.29 -1.81 6.71
C HIS A 402 35.51 -1.29 7.91
N THR A 403 34.95 -0.08 7.84
CA THR A 403 34.10 0.47 8.91
C THR A 403 32.83 -0.36 9.10
N MET A 404 32.22 -0.85 8.01
CA MET A 404 31.09 -1.77 8.07
C MET A 404 31.47 -3.08 8.77
N GLN A 405 32.59 -3.71 8.43
CA GLN A 405 33.05 -4.93 9.10
C GLN A 405 33.30 -4.70 10.59
N ALA A 406 33.86 -3.54 10.96
CA ALA A 406 34.09 -3.18 12.35
C ALA A 406 32.79 -2.98 13.15
N SER A 407 31.67 -2.68 12.49
CA SER A 407 30.36 -2.50 13.15
C SER A 407 29.73 -3.80 13.67
N GLY A 408 30.25 -4.97 13.27
CA GLY A 408 29.71 -6.28 13.67
C GLY A 408 28.41 -6.70 12.98
N TRP A 409 27.85 -5.87 12.09
CA TRP A 409 26.69 -6.21 11.27
C TRP A 409 27.10 -6.68 9.87
N ASP A 410 26.87 -7.96 9.57
CA ASP A 410 27.08 -8.53 8.23
C ASP A 410 26.03 -8.02 7.22
N ARG A 411 26.51 -7.29 6.21
CA ARG A 411 25.70 -6.68 5.14
C ARG A 411 26.08 -7.28 3.79
N GLN A 412 25.46 -8.40 3.47
CA GLN A 412 25.79 -9.17 2.27
C GLN A 412 25.37 -8.44 0.98
N PRO A 413 26.22 -8.37 -0.05
CA PRO A 413 25.85 -7.78 -1.35
C PRO A 413 24.76 -8.61 -2.07
N HIS A 414 24.19 -8.05 -3.15
CA HIS A 414 23.25 -8.80 -3.99
C HIS A 414 23.90 -10.07 -4.55
N GLN A 415 23.13 -11.17 -4.60
CA GLN A 415 23.62 -12.45 -5.13
C GLN A 415 24.11 -12.26 -6.57
N GLY A 416 25.41 -12.47 -6.80
CA GLY A 416 26.03 -12.42 -8.13
C GLY A 416 26.73 -11.11 -8.51
N SER A 417 26.75 -10.08 -7.66
CA SER A 417 27.69 -8.96 -7.81
C SER A 417 28.97 -9.26 -7.04
N ASP A 418 30.14 -9.16 -7.69
CA ASP A 418 31.43 -9.16 -7.00
C ASP A 418 31.37 -8.15 -5.84
N ALA A 419 31.87 -8.54 -4.68
CA ALA A 419 31.90 -7.73 -3.46
C ALA A 419 32.71 -6.40 -3.61
N GLU A 420 33.21 -6.11 -4.80
CA GLU A 420 33.80 -4.84 -5.24
C GLU A 420 32.73 -4.03 -6.00
N ARG A 421 31.98 -3.10 -5.45
CA ARG A 421 32.10 -2.22 -4.29
C ARG A 421 30.69 -1.69 -4.08
N VAL A 422 30.03 -2.10 -3.00
CA VAL A 422 28.76 -1.45 -2.62
C VAL A 422 29.08 0.01 -2.30
N ASN A 423 28.25 0.93 -2.79
CA ASN A 423 28.47 2.35 -2.58
C ASN A 423 28.47 2.66 -1.07
N HIS A 424 29.50 3.37 -0.58
CA HIS A 424 29.66 3.71 0.83
C HIS A 424 28.48 4.47 1.44
N HIS A 425 27.79 5.29 0.64
CA HIS A 425 26.59 6.00 1.04
C HIS A 425 25.42 5.05 1.38
N LEU A 426 25.38 3.83 0.82
CA LEU A 426 24.36 2.84 1.19
C LEU A 426 24.62 2.24 2.57
N TYR A 427 25.89 2.09 2.96
CA TYR A 427 26.25 1.71 4.34
C TYR A 427 25.86 2.83 5.30
N ALA A 428 26.21 4.07 4.99
CA ALA A 428 25.81 5.26 5.75
C ALA A 428 24.29 5.36 5.95
N LEU A 429 23.49 5.17 4.89
CA LEU A 429 22.03 5.14 4.99
C LEU A 429 21.53 4.05 5.95
N SER A 430 22.13 2.86 5.88
CA SER A 430 21.78 1.74 6.75
C SER A 430 22.14 2.01 8.22
N ASP A 431 23.26 2.69 8.47
CA ASP A 431 23.69 3.15 9.80
C ASP A 431 22.67 4.13 10.38
N VAL A 432 22.25 5.14 9.60
CA VAL A 432 21.26 6.14 10.03
C VAL A 432 19.92 5.48 10.36
N LEU A 433 19.43 4.58 9.50
CA LEU A 433 18.15 3.88 9.72
C LEU A 433 18.17 2.98 10.95
N LEU A 434 19.27 2.25 11.18
CA LEU A 434 19.38 1.40 12.38
C LEU A 434 19.47 2.25 13.65
N THR A 435 20.25 3.34 13.61
CA THR A 435 20.35 4.31 14.71
C THR A 435 18.99 4.93 15.02
N PHE A 436 18.21 5.27 13.98
CA PHE A 436 16.84 5.76 14.14
C PHE A 436 15.94 4.72 14.82
N CYS A 437 15.99 3.44 14.42
CA CYS A 437 15.17 2.41 15.05
C CYS A 437 15.48 2.28 16.54
N LEU A 438 16.76 2.36 16.93
CA LEU A 438 17.17 2.34 18.34
C LEU A 438 16.69 3.59 19.10
N TYR A 439 16.76 4.76 18.47
CA TYR A 439 16.27 6.02 19.02
C TYR A 439 14.75 6.02 19.23
N ALA A 440 14.00 5.51 18.26
CA ALA A 440 12.54 5.47 18.27
C ALA A 440 11.95 4.62 19.41
N GLU A 441 12.70 3.64 19.93
CA GLU A 441 12.30 2.87 21.13
C GLU A 441 12.34 3.71 22.41
N ARG A 442 13.06 4.85 22.42
CA ARG A 442 13.31 5.68 23.61
C ARG A 442 12.63 7.04 23.58
N ASP A 443 12.35 7.57 22.39
CA ASP A 443 11.74 8.89 22.23
C ASP A 443 10.22 8.81 22.40
N GLU A 444 9.69 9.52 23.38
CA GLU A 444 8.25 9.53 23.71
C GLU A 444 7.39 10.36 22.73
N GLN A 445 8.01 11.24 21.93
CA GLN A 445 7.33 12.07 20.94
C GLN A 445 7.11 11.33 19.62
N LEU A 446 7.90 10.30 19.35
CA LEU A 446 7.70 9.44 18.19
C LEU A 446 6.52 8.49 18.39
N ALA A 447 5.84 8.17 17.29
CA ALA A 447 4.86 7.09 17.30
C ALA A 447 5.52 5.78 17.74
N LYS A 448 4.77 4.90 18.40
CA LYS A 448 5.27 3.59 18.83
C LYS A 448 5.48 2.68 17.62
N LEU A 449 6.68 2.73 17.06
CA LEU A 449 7.13 1.91 15.94
C LEU A 449 7.75 0.62 16.48
N HIS A 450 7.47 -0.51 15.83
CA HIS A 450 8.11 -1.80 16.14
C HIS A 450 9.29 -2.03 15.18
N GLY A 451 10.34 -1.23 15.34
CA GLY A 451 11.49 -1.21 14.45
C GLY A 451 11.23 -0.56 13.07
N TYR A 452 11.91 -1.05 12.03
CA TYR A 452 11.85 -0.52 10.67
C TYR A 452 10.54 -0.87 9.98
N VAL A 453 10.01 0.02 9.14
CA VAL A 453 8.85 -0.22 8.27
C VAL A 453 9.22 0.15 6.84
N GLN A 454 8.78 -0.67 5.87
CA GLN A 454 9.09 -0.45 4.46
C GLN A 454 8.57 0.92 4.02
N GLY A 455 9.43 1.70 3.36
CA GLY A 455 9.15 3.11 3.01
C GLY A 455 9.95 4.11 3.83
N MET A 456 10.41 3.76 5.04
CA MET A 456 11.28 4.65 5.82
C MET A 456 12.63 4.91 5.15
N SER A 457 13.14 3.96 4.35
CA SER A 457 14.33 4.17 3.51
C SER A 457 14.11 5.22 2.43
N ASP A 458 12.92 5.29 1.83
CA ASP A 458 12.56 6.31 0.84
C ASP A 458 12.60 7.71 1.48
N LEU A 459 12.11 7.85 2.72
CA LEU A 459 12.19 9.10 3.48
C LEU A 459 13.64 9.46 3.84
N CYS A 460 14.39 8.47 4.35
CA CYS A 460 15.79 8.65 4.76
C CYS A 460 16.67 9.10 3.60
N VAL A 461 16.47 8.55 2.39
CA VAL A 461 17.22 8.96 1.19
C VAL A 461 17.01 10.43 0.85
N VAL A 462 15.80 10.96 1.03
CA VAL A 462 15.52 12.38 0.79
C VAL A 462 16.28 13.25 1.78
N CYS A 463 16.21 12.94 3.07
CA CYS A 463 17.00 13.60 4.11
C CYS A 463 18.50 13.52 3.81
N TYR A 464 18.98 12.34 3.40
CA TYR A 464 20.40 12.10 3.16
C TYR A 464 20.96 12.98 2.05
N VAL A 465 20.19 13.15 0.96
CA VAL A 465 20.57 14.04 -0.13
C VAL A 465 20.46 15.51 0.27
N ALA A 466 19.40 15.90 0.99
CA ALA A 466 19.24 17.28 1.48
C ALA A 466 20.36 17.71 2.42
N CYS A 467 20.89 16.76 3.19
CA CYS A 467 21.99 16.95 4.14
C CYS A 467 23.38 16.71 3.53
N GLU A 468 23.50 16.56 2.20
CA GLU A 468 24.77 16.34 1.50
C GLU A 468 25.58 15.12 2.03
N GLY A 469 24.89 14.11 2.57
CA GLY A 469 25.49 12.92 3.15
C GLY A 469 25.99 13.05 4.58
N ASP A 470 25.77 14.18 5.26
CA ASP A 470 26.04 14.34 6.70
C ASP A 470 25.12 13.43 7.53
N LEU A 471 25.71 12.52 8.30
CA LEU A 471 24.96 11.48 9.01
C LEU A 471 24.14 12.02 10.18
N ALA A 472 24.70 12.93 10.97
CA ALA A 472 24.02 13.50 12.13
C ALA A 472 22.85 14.38 11.68
N CYS A 473 23.06 15.19 10.64
CA CYS A 473 22.02 16.01 10.04
C CYS A 473 20.93 15.17 9.41
N THR A 474 21.29 14.13 8.66
CA THR A 474 20.32 13.19 8.07
C THR A 474 19.48 12.53 9.16
N PHE A 475 20.12 12.04 10.22
CA PHE A 475 19.45 11.38 11.33
C PHE A 475 18.41 12.30 11.98
N TRP A 476 18.81 13.53 12.34
CA TRP A 476 17.89 14.46 13.00
C TRP A 476 16.78 14.96 12.08
N CYS A 477 17.07 15.16 10.79
CA CYS A 477 16.04 15.43 9.80
C CYS A 477 15.05 14.26 9.70
N LEU A 478 15.53 13.01 9.63
CA LEU A 478 14.67 11.83 9.64
C LEU A 478 13.81 11.74 10.92
N VAL A 479 14.38 12.03 12.09
CA VAL A 479 13.61 12.10 13.35
C VAL A 479 12.50 13.14 13.24
N GLY A 480 12.79 14.34 12.75
CA GLY A 480 11.79 15.39 12.56
C GLY A 480 10.68 14.99 11.59
N VAL A 481 11.04 14.38 10.45
CA VAL A 481 10.06 13.82 9.50
C VAL A 481 9.19 12.76 10.19
N MET A 482 9.79 11.82 10.92
CA MET A 482 9.06 10.75 11.59
C MET A 482 8.24 11.23 12.80
N ARG A 483 8.53 12.39 13.39
CA ARG A 483 7.63 13.03 14.37
C ARG A 483 6.34 13.53 13.72
N GLN A 484 6.41 14.00 12.49
CA GLN A 484 5.25 14.50 11.75
C GLN A 484 4.44 13.36 11.12
N MET A 485 5.09 12.43 10.42
CA MET A 485 4.41 11.37 9.66
C MET A 485 4.60 9.95 10.20
N GLY A 486 5.27 9.77 11.34
CA GLY A 486 5.54 8.45 11.92
C GLY A 486 4.27 7.66 12.30
N GLY A 487 3.18 8.37 12.58
CA GLY A 487 1.85 7.77 12.77
C GLY A 487 1.39 6.94 11.58
N ASN A 488 1.92 7.17 10.37
CA ASN A 488 1.59 6.38 9.18
C ASN A 488 2.26 5.00 9.14
N PHE A 489 3.27 4.77 9.97
CA PHE A 489 4.07 3.55 10.00
C PHE A 489 3.72 2.62 11.16
N VAL A 490 2.76 2.98 12.00
CA VAL A 490 2.29 2.13 13.10
C VAL A 490 1.65 0.84 12.59
N HIS A 491 1.79 -0.25 13.35
CA HIS A 491 1.34 -1.58 12.93
C HIS A 491 -0.18 -1.64 12.68
N ASP A 492 -0.98 -0.87 13.40
CA ASP A 492 -2.45 -0.84 13.24
C ASP A 492 -2.93 0.04 12.07
N GLN A 493 -2.01 0.73 11.39
CA GLN A 493 -2.27 1.60 10.24
C GLN A 493 -3.29 2.72 10.51
N THR A 494 -3.52 3.06 11.77
CA THR A 494 -4.50 4.08 12.17
C THR A 494 -4.17 5.45 11.59
N GLY A 495 -2.89 5.83 11.55
CA GLY A 495 -2.44 7.09 10.93
C GLY A 495 -2.75 7.15 9.44
N MET A 496 -2.34 6.14 8.67
CA MET A 496 -2.64 6.08 7.22
C MET A 496 -4.14 6.12 6.93
N ARG A 497 -4.95 5.43 7.74
CA ARG A 497 -6.40 5.48 7.61
C ARG A 497 -6.95 6.88 7.88
N ASN A 498 -6.42 7.56 8.90
CA ASN A 498 -6.82 8.92 9.24
C ASN A 498 -6.48 9.90 8.10
N GLU A 499 -5.26 9.85 7.56
CA GLU A 499 -4.84 10.68 6.42
C GLU A 499 -5.75 10.51 5.19
N LEU A 500 -6.04 9.26 4.80
CA LEU A 500 -6.92 8.98 3.67
C LEU A 500 -8.37 9.42 3.94
N LEU A 501 -8.85 9.31 5.17
CA LEU A 501 -10.17 9.81 5.56
C LEU A 501 -10.24 11.34 5.49
N ILE A 502 -9.17 12.04 5.90
CA ILE A 502 -9.09 13.50 5.76
C ILE A 502 -9.08 13.88 4.29
N LEU A 503 -8.30 13.21 3.44
CA LEU A 503 -8.28 13.43 2.00
C LEU A 503 -9.66 13.18 1.37
N GLN A 504 -10.36 12.14 1.80
CA GLN A 504 -11.73 11.85 1.37
C GLN A 504 -12.69 12.99 1.72
N ARG A 505 -12.58 13.56 2.93
CA ARG A 505 -13.40 14.72 3.37
C ARG A 505 -13.06 15.98 2.57
N LEU A 506 -11.78 16.22 2.31
CA LEU A 506 -11.34 17.32 1.45
C LEU A 506 -11.90 17.18 0.03
N LEU A 507 -11.92 15.98 -0.54
CA LEU A 507 -12.57 15.69 -1.83
C LEU A 507 -14.07 15.96 -1.80
N ALA A 508 -14.77 15.56 -0.74
CA ALA A 508 -16.21 15.80 -0.60
C ALA A 508 -16.53 17.30 -0.63
N GLU A 509 -15.72 18.10 0.07
CA GLU A 509 -15.93 19.53 0.21
C GLU A 509 -15.50 20.31 -1.04
N LEU A 510 -14.28 20.07 -1.53
CA LEU A 510 -13.65 20.87 -2.58
C LEU A 510 -13.87 20.28 -3.99
N CYS A 511 -14.08 18.97 -4.12
CA CYS A 511 -14.23 18.30 -5.42
C CYS A 511 -15.46 17.38 -5.46
N PRO A 512 -16.69 17.90 -5.25
CA PRO A 512 -17.89 17.07 -5.05
C PRO A 512 -18.23 16.17 -6.24
N LYS A 513 -17.93 16.60 -7.48
CA LYS A 513 -18.14 15.77 -8.69
C LYS A 513 -17.23 14.54 -8.70
N LEU A 514 -15.95 14.73 -8.38
CA LEU A 514 -14.99 13.63 -8.30
C LEU A 514 -15.34 12.70 -7.13
N TYR A 515 -15.71 13.26 -5.99
CA TYR A 515 -16.17 12.48 -4.84
C TYR A 515 -17.36 11.58 -5.18
N ALA A 516 -18.40 12.13 -5.83
CA ALA A 516 -19.59 11.37 -6.23
C ALA A 516 -19.26 10.25 -7.22
N TYR A 517 -18.34 10.51 -8.16
CA TYR A 517 -17.84 9.48 -9.07
C TYR A 517 -17.08 8.38 -8.33
N LEU A 518 -16.13 8.73 -7.45
CA LEU A 518 -15.36 7.77 -6.67
C LEU A 518 -16.27 6.93 -5.76
N HIS A 519 -17.33 7.52 -5.22
CA HIS A 519 -18.37 6.79 -4.49
C HIS A 519 -19.09 5.77 -5.38
N ALA A 520 -19.40 6.13 -6.63
CA ALA A 520 -20.11 5.26 -7.56
C ALA A 520 -19.29 4.03 -7.99
N ILE A 521 -17.95 4.16 -8.02
CA ILE A 521 -17.04 3.08 -8.38
C ILE A 521 -16.41 2.35 -7.17
N ASP A 522 -16.93 2.59 -5.96
CA ASP A 522 -16.40 2.05 -4.68
C ASP A 522 -14.91 2.39 -4.44
N GLY A 523 -14.46 3.55 -4.94
CA GLY A 523 -13.08 4.04 -4.88
C GLY A 523 -12.80 5.04 -3.75
N LEU A 524 -13.73 5.22 -2.81
CA LEU A 524 -13.58 6.19 -1.70
C LEU A 524 -12.57 5.78 -0.63
N ASN A 525 -12.06 4.55 -0.70
CA ASN A 525 -10.93 4.13 0.13
C ASN A 525 -9.60 4.82 -0.26
N LEU A 526 -9.54 5.43 -1.45
CA LEU A 526 -8.39 6.17 -1.99
C LEU A 526 -7.07 5.39 -1.94
N PHE A 527 -7.08 4.06 -2.07
CA PHE A 527 -5.83 3.28 -1.99
C PHE A 527 -4.83 3.61 -3.11
N PHE A 528 -5.29 4.19 -4.22
CA PHE A 528 -4.41 4.73 -5.25
C PHE A 528 -3.57 5.93 -4.77
N CYS A 529 -3.96 6.60 -3.68
CA CYS A 529 -3.17 7.65 -3.01
C CYS A 529 -2.31 7.13 -1.86
N PHE A 530 -2.39 5.84 -1.49
CA PHE A 530 -1.70 5.31 -0.31
C PHE A 530 -0.19 5.54 -0.38
N ARG A 531 0.41 5.28 -1.54
CA ARG A 531 1.84 5.50 -1.77
C ARG A 531 2.24 6.97 -1.69
N TRP A 532 1.38 7.87 -2.17
CA TRP A 532 1.64 9.31 -2.14
C TRP A 532 1.84 9.81 -0.72
N VAL A 533 0.91 9.45 0.17
CA VAL A 533 0.95 9.86 1.58
C VAL A 533 2.07 9.14 2.34
N LEU A 534 2.21 7.82 2.16
CA LEU A 534 3.16 7.02 2.95
C LEU A 534 4.62 7.45 2.75
N VAL A 535 5.03 7.74 1.51
CA VAL A 535 6.41 8.13 1.19
C VAL A 535 6.52 9.58 0.71
N CYS A 536 5.55 10.42 1.08
CA CYS A 536 5.49 11.85 0.75
C CYS A 536 5.91 12.15 -0.69
N PHE A 537 5.22 11.49 -1.64
CA PHE A 537 5.40 11.61 -3.10
C PHE A 537 6.80 11.27 -3.66
N LYS A 538 7.71 10.70 -2.88
CA LYS A 538 9.07 10.32 -3.31
C LYS A 538 9.12 9.46 -4.59
N ARG A 539 8.07 8.68 -4.82
CA ARG A 539 7.96 7.76 -5.97
C ARG A 539 7.28 8.39 -7.19
N GLU A 540 6.76 9.62 -7.06
CA GLU A 540 6.00 10.31 -8.10
C GLU A 540 6.78 11.42 -8.78
N PHE A 541 7.84 11.96 -8.15
CA PHE A 541 8.62 13.06 -8.68
C PHE A 541 10.12 12.73 -8.77
N ALA A 542 10.85 13.49 -9.59
CA ALA A 542 12.31 13.45 -9.58
C ALA A 542 12.84 14.00 -8.25
N LEU A 543 14.03 13.57 -7.81
CA LEU A 543 14.53 13.95 -6.49
C LEU A 543 14.62 15.47 -6.24
N PRO A 544 15.08 16.30 -7.20
CA PRO A 544 15.07 17.76 -7.02
C PRO A 544 13.67 18.32 -6.77
N ASP A 545 12.67 17.79 -7.46
CA ASP A 545 11.26 18.18 -7.30
C ASP A 545 10.69 17.71 -5.96
N VAL A 546 11.06 16.49 -5.51
CA VAL A 546 10.72 15.99 -4.17
C VAL A 546 11.28 16.91 -3.10
N LEU A 547 12.54 17.35 -3.23
CA LEU A 547 13.15 18.30 -2.30
C LEU A 547 12.39 19.63 -2.28
N ARG A 548 12.04 20.18 -3.45
CA ARG A 548 11.24 21.41 -3.54
C ARG A 548 9.85 21.27 -2.93
N LEU A 549 9.22 20.11 -3.12
CA LEU A 549 7.92 19.76 -2.55
C LEU A 549 8.00 19.70 -1.02
N TRP A 550 9.01 19.03 -0.48
CA TRP A 550 9.26 18.94 0.97
C TRP A 550 9.58 20.31 1.58
N ASP A 551 10.37 21.15 0.90
CA ASP A 551 10.62 22.54 1.31
C ASP A 551 9.28 23.28 1.56
N ALA A 552 8.29 23.12 0.66
CA ALA A 552 6.97 23.73 0.81
C ALA A 552 6.11 23.06 1.90
N ILE A 553 6.08 21.73 1.97
CA ILE A 553 5.28 21.00 2.95
C ILE A 553 5.69 21.38 4.37
N TYR A 554 6.99 21.37 4.68
CA TYR A 554 7.46 21.71 6.01
C TYR A 554 7.35 23.20 6.32
N ALA A 555 7.54 24.08 5.35
CA ALA A 555 7.29 25.50 5.56
C ALA A 555 5.80 25.76 5.89
N ALA A 556 4.88 25.14 5.13
CA ALA A 556 3.44 25.35 5.27
C ALA A 556 2.90 25.02 6.67
N SER A 557 3.48 24.03 7.34
CA SER A 557 3.11 23.61 8.70
C SER A 557 3.99 24.23 9.79
N TRP A 558 4.99 25.03 9.42
CA TRP A 558 5.95 25.56 10.39
C TRP A 558 5.32 26.62 11.30
N SER A 559 5.49 26.43 12.60
CA SER A 559 4.97 27.28 13.67
C SER A 559 5.93 27.23 14.86
N THR A 560 6.15 28.37 15.51
CA THR A 560 6.82 28.44 16.83
C THR A 560 5.79 28.57 17.95
N PRO A 561 6.13 28.16 19.19
CA PRO A 561 5.24 28.29 20.34
C PRO A 561 4.79 29.73 20.62
N ASP A 562 5.63 30.71 20.29
CA ASP A 562 5.42 32.14 20.58
C ASP A 562 4.61 32.86 19.49
N ASP A 563 4.56 32.35 18.25
CA ASP A 563 3.86 32.99 17.10
C ASP A 563 2.33 32.84 17.16
N LYS A 564 1.79 32.10 18.13
CA LYS A 564 0.36 31.72 18.20
C LYS A 564 -0.61 32.88 18.44
N LEU A 565 -0.13 34.08 18.73
CA LEU A 565 -0.99 35.19 19.17
C LEU A 565 -1.22 36.29 18.11
N ASP A 566 -0.32 36.47 17.13
CA ASP A 566 -0.28 37.72 16.36
C ASP A 566 -0.34 37.59 14.82
N SER A 567 -0.22 36.39 14.22
CA SER A 567 -0.27 36.21 12.76
C SER A 567 -1.52 35.45 12.29
N PRO A 568 -2.47 36.09 11.59
CA PRO A 568 -3.69 35.43 11.12
C PRO A 568 -3.50 34.56 9.86
N GLN A 569 -2.29 34.47 9.29
CA GLN A 569 -2.08 33.83 7.97
C GLN A 569 -1.21 32.57 8.00
N TRP A 570 -0.33 32.39 8.99
CA TRP A 570 0.61 31.27 9.07
C TRP A 570 0.56 30.59 10.45
N PRO A 571 0.65 29.25 10.58
CA PRO A 571 0.89 28.23 9.53
C PRO A 571 -0.17 28.21 8.43
N LEU A 572 0.23 27.86 7.21
CA LEU A 572 -0.68 27.76 6.07
C LEU A 572 -1.67 26.60 6.27
N CYS A 573 -1.15 25.43 6.62
CA CYS A 573 -1.92 24.26 7.07
C CYS A 573 -0.95 23.19 7.59
N TYR A 574 -1.43 22.32 8.49
CA TYR A 574 -0.59 21.25 9.05
C TYR A 574 -0.39 20.05 8.13
N HIS A 575 -1.40 19.74 7.30
CA HIS A 575 -1.42 18.58 6.41
C HIS A 575 -1.32 19.01 4.94
N PHE A 576 -0.30 19.79 4.59
CA PHE A 576 -0.15 20.33 3.24
C PHE A 576 0.04 19.24 2.18
N GLU A 577 0.63 18.11 2.54
CA GLU A 577 0.75 16.90 1.72
C GLU A 577 -0.61 16.38 1.21
N LEU A 578 -1.68 16.55 1.99
CA LEU A 578 -3.03 16.18 1.56
C LEU A 578 -3.60 17.17 0.54
N PHE A 579 -3.25 18.45 0.66
CA PHE A 579 -3.61 19.46 -0.35
C PHE A 579 -2.83 19.25 -1.65
N VAL A 580 -1.59 18.76 -1.58
CA VAL A 580 -0.83 18.31 -2.75
C VAL A 580 -1.53 17.13 -3.43
N ALA A 581 -1.95 16.12 -2.65
CA ALA A 581 -2.72 14.99 -3.21
C ALA A 581 -4.03 15.47 -3.85
N LEU A 582 -4.76 16.36 -3.17
CA LEU A 582 -6.00 16.93 -3.68
C LEU A 582 -5.78 17.74 -4.97
N ALA A 583 -4.70 18.54 -5.05
CA ALA A 583 -4.37 19.32 -6.23
C ALA A 583 -4.13 18.41 -7.45
N ILE A 584 -3.42 17.29 -7.27
CA ILE A 584 -3.23 16.29 -8.33
C ILE A 584 -4.58 15.70 -8.73
N LEU A 585 -5.42 15.27 -7.77
CA LEU A 585 -6.72 14.70 -8.09
C LEU A 585 -7.67 15.70 -8.79
N GLU A 586 -7.67 16.96 -8.37
CA GLU A 586 -8.47 18.01 -8.99
C GLU A 586 -8.04 18.26 -10.44
N SER A 587 -6.73 18.39 -10.70
CA SER A 587 -6.19 18.62 -12.05
C SER A 587 -6.55 17.50 -13.06
N HIS A 588 -6.77 16.29 -12.55
CA HIS A 588 -7.10 15.11 -13.36
C HIS A 588 -8.57 14.69 -13.23
N ALA A 589 -9.40 15.43 -12.50
CA ALA A 589 -10.77 15.05 -12.17
C ALA A 589 -11.63 14.82 -13.42
N ASP A 590 -11.52 15.70 -14.42
CA ASP A 590 -12.28 15.59 -15.66
C ASP A 590 -11.94 14.32 -16.44
N VAL A 591 -10.65 13.95 -16.51
CA VAL A 591 -10.21 12.73 -17.20
C VAL A 591 -10.71 11.50 -16.47
N ILE A 592 -10.55 11.47 -15.15
CA ILE A 592 -10.98 10.37 -14.29
C ILE A 592 -12.49 10.13 -14.44
N VAL A 593 -13.29 11.19 -14.29
CA VAL A 593 -14.75 11.07 -14.30
C VAL A 593 -15.31 10.73 -15.70
N ARG A 594 -14.71 11.25 -16.77
CA ARG A 594 -15.22 11.05 -18.14
C ARG A 594 -14.82 9.71 -18.73
N HIS A 595 -13.59 9.27 -18.50
CA HIS A 595 -12.98 8.18 -19.25
C HIS A 595 -12.83 6.89 -18.44
N LEU A 596 -12.65 6.98 -17.12
CA LEU A 596 -12.38 5.81 -16.29
C LEU A 596 -13.70 5.28 -15.72
N ARG A 597 -13.85 3.95 -15.65
CA ARG A 597 -15.10 3.28 -15.26
C ARG A 597 -14.94 2.42 -14.02
N THR A 598 -13.73 1.98 -13.71
CA THR A 598 -13.45 1.07 -12.59
C THR A 598 -12.35 1.61 -11.70
N PHE A 599 -12.29 1.11 -10.47
CA PHE A 599 -11.21 1.44 -9.53
C PHE A 599 -9.82 1.10 -10.08
N ASP A 600 -9.67 -0.04 -10.76
CA ASP A 600 -8.40 -0.49 -11.32
C ASP A 600 -7.88 0.46 -12.41
N GLU A 601 -8.77 1.00 -13.24
CA GLU A 601 -8.43 2.00 -14.25
C GLU A 601 -7.96 3.31 -13.61
N VAL A 602 -8.61 3.75 -12.53
CA VAL A 602 -8.18 4.93 -11.74
C VAL A 602 -6.80 4.68 -11.14
N LEU A 603 -6.58 3.52 -10.52
CA LEU A 603 -5.30 3.14 -9.94
C LEU A 603 -4.18 3.13 -11.00
N GLN A 604 -4.44 2.52 -12.16
CA GLN A 604 -3.49 2.46 -13.26
C GLN A 604 -3.17 3.87 -13.80
N TYR A 605 -4.19 4.71 -13.96
CA TYR A 605 -4.02 6.08 -14.43
C TYR A 605 -3.21 6.92 -13.44
N VAL A 606 -3.56 6.91 -12.16
CA VAL A 606 -2.85 7.62 -11.10
C VAL A 606 -1.37 7.22 -11.05
N HIS A 607 -1.07 5.92 -11.18
CA HIS A 607 0.31 5.46 -11.22
C HIS A 607 1.09 5.92 -12.45
N SER A 608 0.40 6.19 -13.57
CA SER A 608 1.01 6.67 -14.80
C SER A 608 1.50 8.10 -14.75
N LEU A 609 0.96 8.89 -13.81
CA LEU A 609 1.32 10.29 -13.60
C LEU A 609 2.73 10.46 -13.02
N ALA A 610 3.31 9.39 -12.47
CA ALA A 610 4.64 9.42 -11.89
C ALA A 610 5.67 9.95 -12.91
N TYR A 611 6.43 10.98 -12.50
CA TYR A 611 7.46 11.69 -13.25
C TYR A 611 6.96 12.50 -14.46
N GLN A 612 5.66 12.79 -14.52
CA GLN A 612 5.05 13.60 -15.58
C GLN A 612 4.44 14.91 -15.08
N MET A 613 4.32 15.05 -13.77
CA MET A 613 3.70 16.18 -13.12
C MET A 613 4.69 17.33 -12.88
N ASP A 614 4.24 18.58 -13.06
CA ASP A 614 5.02 19.75 -12.68
C ASP A 614 4.80 20.09 -11.20
N VAL A 615 5.89 20.08 -10.42
CA VAL A 615 5.84 20.35 -8.99
C VAL A 615 5.38 21.78 -8.70
N HIS A 616 5.77 22.76 -9.53
CA HIS A 616 5.43 24.15 -9.28
C HIS A 616 3.95 24.45 -9.50
N ALA A 617 3.35 23.90 -10.57
CA ALA A 617 1.91 23.99 -10.82
C ALA A 617 1.09 23.34 -9.69
N ILE A 618 1.50 22.15 -9.24
CA ILE A 618 0.84 21.45 -8.14
C ILE A 618 0.91 22.26 -6.84
N LEU A 619 2.07 22.83 -6.50
CA LEU A 619 2.23 23.66 -5.31
C LEU A 619 1.34 24.92 -5.36
N ARG A 620 1.25 25.60 -6.50
CA ARG A 620 0.36 26.76 -6.68
C ARG A 620 -1.10 26.37 -6.50
N ARG A 621 -1.52 25.25 -7.07
CA ARG A 621 -2.90 24.73 -6.95
C ARG A 621 -3.21 24.28 -5.52
N ALA A 622 -2.30 23.58 -4.87
CA ALA A 622 -2.45 23.15 -3.47
C ALA A 622 -2.62 24.35 -2.54
N GLU A 623 -1.82 25.40 -2.73
CA GLU A 623 -1.95 26.67 -2.00
C GLU A 623 -3.33 27.32 -2.23
N ALA A 624 -3.78 27.42 -3.49
CA ALA A 624 -5.09 27.98 -3.81
C ALA A 624 -6.23 27.19 -3.16
N LEU A 625 -6.12 25.86 -3.10
CA LEU A 625 -7.10 24.99 -2.43
C LEU A 625 -7.17 25.23 -0.92
N VAL A 626 -6.03 25.52 -0.26
CA VAL A 626 -6.02 25.90 1.16
C VAL A 626 -6.79 27.20 1.37
N PHE A 627 -6.51 28.25 0.58
CA PHE A 627 -7.22 29.53 0.69
C PHE A 627 -8.71 29.41 0.37
N ARG A 628 -9.07 28.57 -0.59
CA ARG A 628 -10.47 28.26 -0.90
C ARG A 628 -11.18 27.58 0.26
N LEU A 629 -10.50 26.69 1.00
CA LEU A 629 -11.04 26.11 2.23
C LEU A 629 -11.16 27.18 3.34
N ARG A 630 -10.16 28.05 3.53
CA ARG A 630 -10.21 29.19 4.47
C ARG A 630 -11.43 30.07 4.23
N GLY A 631 -11.64 30.51 3.00
CA GLY A 631 -12.80 31.34 2.64
C GLY A 631 -14.13 30.67 3.01
N ARG A 632 -14.25 29.34 2.85
CA ARG A 632 -15.44 28.60 3.28
C ARG A 632 -15.60 28.50 4.79
N THR A 633 -14.51 28.47 5.56
CA THR A 633 -14.57 28.44 7.03
C THR A 633 -15.07 29.74 7.64
N GLU A 634 -14.79 30.88 7.00
CA GLU A 634 -15.19 32.21 7.47
C GLU A 634 -16.65 32.55 7.18
N HIS A 635 -17.28 31.87 6.22
CA HIS A 635 -18.69 32.10 5.88
C HIS A 635 -19.65 31.52 6.95
N PRO A 636 -20.47 32.36 7.62
CA PRO A 636 -21.28 31.96 8.78
C PRO A 636 -22.42 30.96 8.47
N HIS A 637 -22.72 30.73 7.19
CA HIS A 637 -23.77 29.80 6.75
C HIS A 637 -23.24 28.42 6.33
N THR A 638 -21.93 28.20 6.30
CA THR A 638 -21.33 26.93 5.88
C THR A 638 -21.04 26.05 7.10
N GLN A 639 -21.77 24.94 7.25
CA GLN A 639 -21.45 23.91 8.25
C GLN A 639 -20.28 23.05 7.76
N LEU A 640 -19.05 23.55 7.91
CA LEU A 640 -17.86 22.74 7.71
C LEU A 640 -17.60 21.85 8.94
N GLU A 641 -17.27 20.58 8.71
CA GLU A 641 -16.87 19.65 9.78
C GLU A 641 -15.73 20.24 10.61
N ALA A 642 -15.79 20.04 11.94
CA ALA A 642 -14.78 20.55 12.88
C ALA A 642 -13.36 20.07 12.52
N SER A 643 -13.23 18.82 12.04
CA SER A 643 -11.94 18.26 11.62
C SER A 643 -11.29 19.02 10.46
N LEU A 644 -12.07 19.50 9.48
CA LEU A 644 -11.55 20.28 8.36
C LEU A 644 -11.20 21.72 8.76
N LYS A 645 -11.91 22.27 9.75
CA LYS A 645 -11.54 23.58 10.34
C LYS A 645 -10.20 23.49 11.07
N GLU A 646 -9.95 22.39 11.78
CA GLU A 646 -8.69 22.17 12.51
C GLU A 646 -7.47 22.10 11.59
N LEU A 647 -7.63 21.66 10.33
CA LEU A 647 -6.53 21.64 9.35
C LEU A 647 -5.97 23.02 9.03
N VAL A 648 -6.77 24.08 9.22
CA VAL A 648 -6.49 25.41 8.68
C VAL A 648 -6.60 26.54 9.71
N LEU A 649 -7.29 26.33 10.84
CA LEU A 649 -7.64 27.38 11.81
C LEU A 649 -7.15 27.11 13.25
N ARG A 650 -6.02 26.44 13.47
CA ARG A 650 -5.50 26.25 14.84
C ARG A 650 -4.02 26.40 15.00
#